data_AF-A0A1Q4ZEL9-F1
#
_entry.id   AF-A0A1Q4ZEL9-F1
#
_cell.length_a   1.000
_cell.length_b   1.000
_cell.length_c   1.000
_cell.angle_alpha   90.00
_cell.angle_beta   90.00
_cell.angle_gamma   90.00
#
_symmetry.space_group_name_H-M   'P 1'
#
loop_
_entity.id
_entity.type
_entity.pdbx_description
1 polymer ?
#
loop_
_entity_poly.entity_id
_entity_poly.type
_entity_poly.pdbx_seq_one_letter_code
_entity_poly.pdbx_strand_id
1 'polypeptide(L)'
;MTTADHNVVYLALGSTRVSAAAAHLTQLVDQGHQVLAVVADVPEWTGVDLPAAATVHRVPRDPRQAVHAARRIVLGQRGLLAGVDLLVAGDPEAVPVAYAARRRRRDLPVRFEPVVDEARRPAAADLAVVTPWYPSPADPLAGTFVRAAVAALGQRYDRVSVLHTEEWPTSSSSSAAPLVTVTLERLARLVDAAVVLDEPEAELTRMAVPLLARPREFVARADAHLDAVRAALPTGRIEAPVVHAHGGMFGGVVATALARPDARIVVIESSPLLAQMLAQPATRERYERVLERADEVVCTSPFLSEILGANFPAHLDKLRVVPKIVDFDILPARSTPPAQLRRWLHVGPLLQRRGLSVALEAFAEVAAADPQVTLTLVDAATTGHRVTDRIKELKLRDRVTFVPPVPHTAFADLLHGHDLLVHAGQPEGLGELLVEAVATGTPLLAAVEAPTEPMLAVLSEVAGTLVETAQDASGMVDGYRRLGAHLGSADVSAARAALQARYEAPAVLPQLTGEQVPDSAPVTAPARPGGPAAAGPEPAATATPATSAAERIVLVAINAPRFYPARDFALRAAAAGFGVDVITHDANLWREAARDHRLRVHPIDVAESRRPMLRVEQAIVYRVPGKVLSAVRKRTRRQESIWPELGVLNAQRAHRKLARLVHDSGFERGYRIVRPRIMWRVVRRDVLPKLDLTRTRRVVVAGTYGVTVGWQLARRHPDLVVTTSLHGFE
;
A
#
# COMPACT_ATOMS: atom_id res chain seq x y z
N MET A 1 7.72 -3.66 -42.83
CA MET A 1 6.98 -2.50 -43.37
C MET A 1 7.82 -1.26 -43.15
N THR A 2 7.81 -0.35 -44.12
CA THR A 2 8.77 0.75 -44.33
C THR A 2 9.04 1.62 -43.10
N THR A 3 10.31 1.71 -42.69
CA THR A 3 10.87 2.77 -41.83
C THR A 3 10.74 4.10 -42.57
N ALA A 4 9.56 4.71 -42.56
CA ALA A 4 9.43 6.10 -42.97
C ALA A 4 9.95 6.97 -41.82
N ASP A 5 10.80 7.94 -42.15
CA ASP A 5 11.28 8.99 -41.24
C ASP A 5 10.08 9.86 -40.80
N HIS A 6 9.35 9.42 -39.78
CA HIS A 6 8.22 10.17 -39.24
C HIS A 6 8.72 11.31 -38.35
N ASN A 7 8.11 12.49 -38.51
CA ASN A 7 8.27 13.60 -37.57
C ASN A 7 7.39 13.35 -36.33
N VAL A 8 8.02 13.01 -35.21
CA VAL A 8 7.34 12.69 -33.96
C VAL A 8 7.41 13.88 -33.01
N VAL A 9 6.25 14.35 -32.53
CA VAL A 9 6.20 15.28 -31.39
C VAL A 9 5.88 14.50 -30.13
N TYR A 10 6.82 14.51 -29.19
CA TYR A 10 6.72 13.85 -27.91
C TYR A 10 6.43 14.86 -26.81
N LEU A 11 5.41 14.62 -25.98
CA LEU A 11 5.04 15.51 -24.89
C LEU A 11 5.22 14.79 -23.55
N ALA A 12 6.07 15.33 -22.67
CA ALA A 12 6.22 14.89 -21.28
C ALA A 12 6.18 16.10 -20.33
N LEU A 13 4.97 16.45 -19.86
CA LEU A 13 4.72 17.67 -19.09
C LEU A 13 4.56 17.41 -17.58
N GLY A 14 4.66 16.16 -17.14
CA GLY A 14 4.57 15.70 -15.77
C GLY A 14 5.93 15.31 -15.18
N SER A 15 5.92 14.92 -13.91
CA SER A 15 7.12 14.50 -13.18
C SER A 15 7.15 13.02 -12.81
N THR A 16 6.09 12.27 -13.10
CA THR A 16 5.90 10.89 -12.63
C THR A 16 6.35 9.82 -13.62
N ARG A 17 6.53 10.17 -14.91
CA ARG A 17 6.90 9.24 -15.99
C ARG A 17 8.18 9.66 -16.72
N VAL A 18 9.10 10.36 -16.03
CA VAL A 18 10.33 10.86 -16.66
C VAL A 18 11.19 9.73 -17.23
N SER A 19 11.44 8.66 -16.46
CA SER A 19 12.24 7.53 -16.92
C SER A 19 11.61 6.80 -18.11
N ALA A 20 10.28 6.60 -18.10
CA ALA A 20 9.57 6.03 -19.24
C ALA A 20 9.62 6.91 -20.48
N ALA A 21 9.47 8.22 -20.30
CA ALA A 21 9.58 9.18 -21.38
C ALA A 21 11.00 9.17 -22.00
N ALA A 22 12.05 9.13 -21.18
CA ALA A 22 13.43 9.08 -21.67
C ALA A 22 13.73 7.78 -22.43
N ALA A 23 13.31 6.63 -21.88
CA ALA A 23 13.49 5.34 -22.53
C ALA A 23 12.79 5.29 -23.89
N HIS A 24 11.55 5.79 -23.97
CA HIS A 24 10.79 5.79 -25.21
C HIS A 24 11.32 6.82 -26.23
N LEU A 25 11.78 8.00 -25.78
CA LEU A 25 12.47 8.95 -26.67
C LEU A 25 13.70 8.32 -27.33
N THR A 26 14.49 7.57 -26.55
CA THR A 26 15.66 6.82 -27.05
C THR A 26 15.24 5.79 -28.08
N GLN A 27 14.23 4.97 -27.77
CA GLN A 27 13.68 3.98 -28.69
C GLN A 27 13.21 4.60 -30.02
N LEU A 28 12.49 5.72 -29.98
CA LEU A 28 12.00 6.39 -31.18
C LEU A 28 13.16 6.89 -32.06
N VAL A 29 14.20 7.45 -31.45
CA VAL A 29 15.42 7.88 -32.16
C VAL A 29 16.15 6.68 -32.77
N ASP A 30 16.31 5.58 -32.02
CA ASP A 30 16.97 4.36 -32.49
C ASP A 30 16.21 3.70 -33.66
N GLN A 31 14.89 3.89 -33.72
CA GLN A 31 14.03 3.47 -34.84
C GLN A 31 14.13 4.40 -36.07
N GLY A 32 14.94 5.47 -36.01
CA GLY A 32 15.16 6.42 -37.09
C GLY A 32 14.19 7.61 -37.14
N HIS A 33 13.31 7.76 -36.14
CA HIS A 33 12.35 8.87 -36.13
C HIS A 33 13.02 10.23 -35.85
N GLN A 34 12.53 11.28 -36.51
CA GLN A 34 12.88 12.66 -36.18
C GLN A 34 12.04 13.12 -35.00
N VAL A 35 12.64 13.17 -33.81
CA VAL A 35 11.91 13.41 -32.55
C VAL A 35 12.07 14.84 -32.07
N LEU A 36 10.95 15.52 -31.87
CA LEU A 36 10.88 16.79 -31.14
C LEU A 36 10.15 16.57 -29.82
N ALA A 37 10.88 16.67 -28.72
CA ALA A 37 10.35 16.51 -27.37
C ALA A 37 10.01 17.87 -26.73
N VAL A 38 8.84 17.97 -26.11
CA VAL A 38 8.48 19.09 -25.23
C VAL A 38 8.39 18.55 -23.80
N VAL A 39 9.35 18.94 -22.97
CA VAL A 39 9.52 18.40 -21.61
C VAL A 39 9.34 19.49 -20.55
N ALA A 40 8.69 19.19 -19.43
CA ALA A 40 8.61 20.10 -18.30
C ALA A 40 9.97 20.24 -17.61
N ASP A 41 10.31 21.45 -17.17
CA ASP A 41 11.54 21.74 -16.44
C ASP A 41 11.39 21.37 -14.96
N VAL A 42 11.25 20.06 -14.69
CA VAL A 42 11.12 19.48 -13.36
C VAL A 42 12.44 18.84 -12.91
N PRO A 43 12.80 18.85 -11.61
CA PRO A 43 14.05 18.29 -11.11
C PRO A 43 14.27 16.82 -11.46
N GLU A 44 13.21 16.06 -11.67
CA GLU A 44 13.22 14.64 -12.03
C GLU A 44 13.90 14.39 -13.38
N TRP A 45 14.02 15.39 -14.26
CA TRP A 45 14.82 15.32 -15.49
C TRP A 45 16.33 15.52 -15.27
N THR A 46 16.78 15.82 -14.04
CA THR A 46 18.20 16.06 -13.74
C THR A 46 18.95 14.73 -13.73
N GLY A 47 20.01 14.62 -14.55
CA GLY A 47 20.78 13.37 -14.66
C GLY A 47 20.10 12.27 -15.48
N VAL A 48 19.02 12.61 -16.20
CA VAL A 48 18.38 11.72 -17.17
C VAL A 48 18.94 12.04 -18.55
N ASP A 49 19.63 11.06 -19.14
CA ASP A 49 20.19 11.20 -20.47
C ASP A 49 19.07 11.18 -21.52
N LEU A 50 19.09 12.19 -22.39
CA LEU A 50 18.20 12.30 -23.53
C LEU A 50 19.00 12.07 -24.81
N PRO A 51 18.43 11.40 -25.84
CA PRO A 51 19.13 11.11 -27.07
C PRO A 51 19.54 12.40 -27.78
N ALA A 52 20.81 12.51 -28.18
CA ALA A 52 21.37 13.73 -28.77
C ALA A 52 20.70 14.13 -30.10
N ALA A 53 20.12 13.16 -30.82
CA ALA A 53 19.40 13.41 -32.06
C ALA A 53 17.98 13.97 -31.85
N ALA A 54 17.45 13.96 -30.62
CA ALA A 54 16.14 14.55 -30.33
C ALA A 54 16.25 16.07 -30.08
N THR A 55 15.36 16.84 -30.69
CA THR A 55 15.24 18.28 -30.40
C THR A 55 14.38 18.48 -29.16
N VAL A 56 14.93 19.05 -28.08
CA VAL A 56 14.24 19.18 -26.79
C VAL A 56 13.87 20.63 -26.48
N HIS A 57 12.58 20.88 -26.27
CA HIS A 57 12.05 22.15 -25.77
C HIS A 57 11.62 22.03 -24.32
N ARG A 58 12.26 22.80 -23.43
CA ARG A 58 11.88 22.85 -22.02
C ARG A 58 10.76 23.87 -21.79
N VAL A 59 9.76 23.50 -21.01
CA VAL A 59 8.63 24.36 -20.60
C VAL A 59 8.60 24.56 -19.09
N PRO A 60 7.89 25.57 -18.55
CA PRO A 60 7.91 25.87 -17.12
C PRO A 60 7.54 24.68 -16.23
N ARG A 61 8.10 24.65 -15.01
CA ARG A 61 7.88 23.59 -14.02
C ARG A 61 6.42 23.43 -13.54
N ASP A 62 5.66 24.52 -13.44
CA ASP A 62 4.26 24.43 -12.99
C ASP A 62 3.39 23.71 -14.04
N PRO A 63 2.65 22.65 -13.68
CA PRO A 63 1.88 21.85 -14.64
C PRO A 63 0.90 22.65 -15.51
N ARG A 64 0.22 23.68 -14.97
CA ARG A 64 -0.68 24.51 -15.79
C ARG A 64 0.11 25.34 -16.79
N GLN A 65 1.19 25.97 -16.36
CA GLN A 65 2.04 26.78 -17.23
C GLN A 65 2.73 25.91 -18.29
N ALA A 66 3.20 24.72 -17.92
CA ALA A 66 3.73 23.71 -18.84
C ALA A 66 2.74 23.39 -19.95
N VAL A 67 1.49 23.03 -19.59
CA VAL A 67 0.41 22.76 -20.55
C VAL A 67 0.14 23.96 -21.46
N HIS A 68 0.11 25.19 -20.94
CA HIS A 68 -0.11 26.38 -21.75
C HIS A 68 1.06 26.67 -22.70
N ALA A 69 2.30 26.52 -22.24
CA ALA A 69 3.49 26.71 -23.05
C ALA A 69 3.59 25.65 -24.16
N ALA A 70 3.43 24.37 -23.81
CA ALA A 70 3.39 23.27 -24.77
C ALA A 70 2.27 23.46 -25.80
N ARG A 71 1.09 23.91 -25.36
CA ARG A 71 -0.02 24.24 -26.28
C ARG A 71 0.35 25.35 -27.27
N ARG A 72 1.11 26.37 -26.87
CA ARG A 72 1.59 27.42 -27.80
C ARG A 72 2.63 26.88 -28.78
N ILE A 73 3.55 26.02 -28.33
CA ILE A 73 4.57 25.40 -29.16
C ILE A 73 3.93 24.47 -30.21
N VAL A 74 3.01 23.61 -29.79
CA VAL A 74 2.39 22.63 -30.70
C VAL A 74 1.32 23.28 -31.57
N LEU A 75 0.42 24.09 -30.99
CA LEU A 75 -0.78 24.61 -31.68
C LEU A 75 -0.68 26.09 -32.08
N GLY A 76 0.48 26.73 -31.97
CA GLY A 76 0.67 28.12 -32.42
C GLY A 76 0.50 28.29 -33.93
N GLN A 77 0.44 29.54 -34.43
CA GLN A 77 0.36 29.80 -35.88
C GLN A 77 1.58 29.28 -36.65
N ARG A 78 2.76 29.28 -36.02
CA ARG A 78 3.99 28.60 -36.49
C ARG A 78 4.29 27.35 -35.66
N GLY A 79 3.25 26.73 -35.11
CA GLY A 79 3.39 25.59 -34.22
C GLY A 79 3.72 24.31 -34.97
N LEU A 80 4.16 23.30 -34.22
CA LEU A 80 4.65 22.03 -34.79
C LEU A 80 3.55 21.19 -35.46
N LEU A 81 2.27 21.47 -35.18
CA LEU A 81 1.15 20.64 -35.63
C LEU A 81 1.09 20.42 -37.16
N ALA A 82 1.58 21.33 -37.98
CA ALA A 82 1.48 21.22 -39.44
C ALA A 82 2.37 20.12 -40.04
N GLY A 83 3.56 19.88 -39.46
CA GLY A 83 4.56 18.94 -39.99
C GLY A 83 4.72 17.64 -39.20
N VAL A 84 3.90 17.43 -38.16
CA VAL A 84 3.95 16.23 -37.33
C VAL A 84 3.28 15.06 -38.02
N ASP A 85 3.88 13.88 -38.00
CA ASP A 85 3.24 12.65 -38.47
C ASP A 85 2.63 11.85 -37.31
N LEU A 86 3.21 11.96 -36.12
CA LEU A 86 2.75 11.29 -34.90
C LEU A 86 2.91 12.20 -33.68
N LEU A 87 1.87 12.28 -32.84
CA LEU A 87 1.96 12.93 -31.54
C LEU A 87 1.84 11.91 -30.40
N VAL A 88 2.84 11.88 -29.53
CA VAL A 88 2.89 10.99 -28.37
C VAL A 88 2.67 11.80 -27.09
N ALA A 89 1.68 11.43 -26.30
CA ALA A 89 1.50 11.90 -24.93
C ALA A 89 2.14 10.89 -23.97
N GLY A 90 3.30 11.24 -23.43
CA GLY A 90 4.09 10.38 -22.53
C GLY A 90 3.60 10.39 -21.07
N ASP A 91 2.72 11.31 -20.71
CA ASP A 91 2.15 11.42 -19.36
C ASP A 91 0.76 12.07 -19.34
N PRO A 92 0.03 12.02 -18.21
CA PRO A 92 -1.29 12.63 -18.11
C PRO A 92 -1.31 14.14 -18.37
N GLU A 93 -0.28 14.88 -17.96
CA GLU A 93 -0.18 16.32 -18.16
C GLU A 93 -0.07 16.72 -19.64
N ALA A 94 0.45 15.85 -20.52
CA ALA A 94 0.49 16.06 -21.96
C ALA A 94 -0.87 15.94 -22.66
N VAL A 95 -1.80 15.19 -22.06
CA VAL A 95 -3.08 14.80 -22.68
C VAL A 95 -3.97 15.99 -23.09
N PRO A 96 -4.08 17.10 -22.32
CA PRO A 96 -4.79 18.29 -22.76
C PRO A 96 -4.30 18.88 -24.08
N VAL A 97 -2.99 18.83 -24.33
CA VAL A 97 -2.38 19.33 -25.56
C VAL A 97 -2.65 18.37 -26.71
N ALA A 98 -2.45 17.06 -26.47
CA ALA A 98 -2.73 15.99 -27.42
C ALA A 98 -4.20 15.99 -27.89
N TYR A 99 -5.14 16.12 -26.96
CA TYR A 99 -6.58 16.23 -27.26
C TYR A 99 -6.88 17.46 -28.12
N ALA A 100 -6.27 18.61 -27.81
CA ALA A 100 -6.46 19.82 -28.59
C ALA A 100 -5.83 19.74 -29.99
N ALA A 101 -4.70 19.05 -30.14
CA ALA A 101 -4.06 18.75 -31.42
C ALA A 101 -4.97 17.90 -32.31
N ARG A 102 -5.46 16.75 -31.80
CA ARG A 102 -6.39 15.86 -32.52
C ARG A 102 -7.69 16.55 -32.92
N ARG A 103 -8.20 17.48 -32.09
CA ARG A 103 -9.40 18.27 -32.45
C ARG A 103 -9.16 19.24 -33.62
N ARG A 104 -7.95 19.77 -33.76
CA ARG A 104 -7.59 20.67 -34.87
C ARG A 104 -7.21 19.90 -36.13
N ARG A 105 -6.57 18.74 -35.97
CA ARG A 105 -6.14 17.86 -37.06
C ARG A 105 -6.67 16.45 -36.78
N ARG A 106 -7.86 16.14 -37.31
CA ARG A 106 -8.60 14.89 -37.02
C ARG A 106 -7.95 13.65 -37.62
N ASP A 107 -7.03 13.82 -38.56
CA ASP A 107 -6.19 12.80 -39.17
C ASP A 107 -4.94 12.48 -38.33
N LEU A 108 -4.40 13.43 -37.54
CA LEU A 108 -3.17 13.26 -36.74
C LEU A 108 -3.21 12.06 -35.79
N PRO A 109 -2.42 11.00 -36.02
CA PRO A 109 -2.25 9.94 -35.04
C PRO A 109 -1.81 10.52 -33.68
N VAL A 110 -2.58 10.22 -32.64
CA VAL A 110 -2.24 10.54 -31.25
C VAL A 110 -2.16 9.23 -30.50
N ARG A 111 -1.10 9.05 -29.70
CA ARG A 111 -0.86 7.83 -28.91
C ARG A 111 -0.47 8.15 -27.47
N PHE A 112 -0.73 7.21 -26.58
CA PHE A 112 -0.08 7.17 -25.26
C PHE A 112 1.22 6.38 -25.37
N GLU A 113 2.17 6.63 -24.47
CA GLU A 113 3.38 5.82 -24.33
C GLU A 113 3.06 4.46 -23.67
N PRO A 114 3.73 3.36 -24.07
CA PRO A 114 4.66 3.22 -25.20
C PRO A 114 3.96 3.24 -26.56
N VAL A 115 4.71 3.43 -27.66
CA VAL A 115 4.17 3.36 -29.03
C VAL A 115 4.84 2.21 -29.76
N VAL A 116 4.10 1.14 -30.06
CA VAL A 116 4.56 0.07 -30.97
C VAL A 116 3.38 -0.48 -31.78
N ASP A 117 3.69 -0.94 -33.01
CA ASP A 117 2.88 -1.53 -34.08
C ASP A 117 1.35 -1.31 -34.05
N GLU A 118 0.85 -0.56 -35.04
CA GLU A 118 -0.57 -0.18 -35.17
C GLU A 118 -1.53 -1.38 -35.31
N ALA A 119 -1.03 -2.51 -35.83
CA ALA A 119 -1.87 -3.65 -36.20
C ALA A 119 -1.90 -4.77 -35.16
N ARG A 120 -0.92 -4.85 -34.25
CA ARG A 120 -0.84 -5.99 -33.33
C ARG A 120 -1.93 -5.88 -32.26
N ARG A 121 -2.57 -7.01 -31.97
CA ARG A 121 -3.57 -7.13 -30.91
C ARG A 121 -3.27 -8.37 -30.07
N PRO A 122 -3.72 -8.39 -28.80
CA PRO A 122 -3.49 -9.53 -27.92
C PRO A 122 -4.02 -10.81 -28.56
N ALA A 123 -3.18 -11.84 -28.64
CA ALA A 123 -3.55 -13.13 -29.20
C ALA A 123 -4.29 -13.99 -28.15
N ALA A 124 -5.00 -15.02 -28.64
CA ALA A 124 -5.51 -16.07 -27.77
C ALA A 124 -4.35 -16.86 -27.16
N ALA A 125 -4.49 -17.23 -25.89
CA ALA A 125 -3.43 -17.84 -25.09
C ALA A 125 -3.93 -19.09 -24.36
N ASP A 126 -3.00 -19.93 -23.92
CA ASP A 126 -3.31 -21.09 -23.08
C ASP A 126 -3.43 -20.67 -21.60
N LEU A 127 -2.71 -19.61 -21.23
CA LEU A 127 -2.80 -18.91 -19.96
C LEU A 127 -2.84 -17.38 -20.20
N ALA A 128 -3.81 -16.70 -19.58
CA ALA A 128 -3.80 -15.24 -19.48
C ALA A 128 -3.49 -14.80 -18.04
N VAL A 129 -2.54 -13.87 -17.88
CA VAL A 129 -2.21 -13.24 -16.60
C VAL A 129 -2.68 -11.79 -16.60
N VAL A 130 -3.59 -11.43 -15.71
CA VAL A 130 -4.14 -10.07 -15.60
C VAL A 130 -3.56 -9.39 -14.38
N THR A 131 -2.84 -8.29 -14.56
CA THR A 131 -2.13 -7.63 -13.45
C THR A 131 -2.08 -6.11 -13.60
N PRO A 132 -2.25 -5.34 -12.51
CA PRO A 132 -1.91 -3.92 -12.49
C PRO A 132 -0.44 -3.65 -12.12
N TRP A 133 0.35 -4.70 -11.87
CA TRP A 133 1.76 -4.60 -11.48
C TRP A 133 2.60 -5.52 -12.37
N TYR A 134 3.40 -4.93 -13.25
CA TYR A 134 4.41 -5.60 -14.05
C TYR A 134 5.55 -4.62 -14.35
N PRO A 135 6.81 -5.08 -14.50
CA PRO A 135 7.92 -4.16 -14.71
C PRO A 135 7.70 -3.25 -15.92
N SER A 136 7.92 -1.95 -15.75
CA SER A 136 7.84 -0.95 -16.82
C SER A 136 9.03 0.01 -16.77
N PRO A 137 9.35 0.73 -17.85
CA PRO A 137 10.33 1.82 -17.80
C PRO A 137 10.01 2.91 -16.76
N ALA A 138 8.74 3.06 -16.37
CA ALA A 138 8.34 4.00 -15.32
C ALA A 138 8.62 3.45 -13.91
N ASP A 139 8.43 2.14 -13.73
CA ASP A 139 8.70 1.44 -12.48
C ASP A 139 9.25 0.03 -12.77
N PRO A 140 10.58 -0.12 -12.90
CA PRO A 140 11.20 -1.41 -13.20
C PRO A 140 11.04 -2.46 -12.10
N LEU A 141 10.66 -2.03 -10.89
CA LEU A 141 10.49 -2.89 -9.73
C LEU A 141 9.02 -3.32 -9.52
N ALA A 142 8.07 -2.64 -10.16
CA ALA A 142 6.66 -2.98 -10.05
C ALA A 142 6.41 -4.42 -10.51
N GLY A 143 5.91 -5.28 -9.63
CA GLY A 143 5.47 -6.62 -10.02
C GLY A 143 6.57 -7.55 -10.53
N THR A 144 7.83 -7.40 -10.10
CA THR A 144 8.92 -8.35 -10.41
C THR A 144 8.53 -9.79 -10.03
N PHE A 145 7.83 -9.97 -8.90
CA PHE A 145 7.27 -11.26 -8.49
C PHE A 145 6.23 -11.82 -9.46
N VAL A 146 5.47 -10.96 -10.16
CA VAL A 146 4.52 -11.38 -11.20
C VAL A 146 5.29 -11.88 -12.42
N ARG A 147 6.35 -11.17 -12.81
CA ARG A 147 7.25 -11.60 -13.89
C ARG A 147 7.90 -12.95 -13.58
N ALA A 148 8.40 -13.14 -12.36
CA ALA A 148 8.96 -14.43 -11.93
C ALA A 148 7.92 -15.56 -11.99
N ALA A 149 6.68 -15.30 -11.57
CA ALA A 149 5.59 -16.25 -11.68
C ALA A 149 5.23 -16.56 -13.15
N VAL A 150 5.18 -15.56 -14.02
CA VAL A 150 4.94 -15.73 -15.47
C VAL A 150 6.03 -16.59 -16.11
N ALA A 151 7.30 -16.31 -15.81
CA ALA A 151 8.44 -17.09 -16.32
C ALA A 151 8.36 -18.56 -15.87
N ALA A 152 8.00 -18.83 -14.61
CA ALA A 152 7.80 -20.18 -14.12
C ALA A 152 6.59 -20.88 -14.80
N LEU A 153 5.48 -20.15 -15.00
CA LEU A 153 4.29 -20.67 -15.68
C LEU A 153 4.54 -20.96 -17.16
N GLY A 154 5.46 -20.26 -17.82
CA GLY A 154 5.90 -20.55 -19.19
C GLY A 154 6.52 -21.95 -19.35
N GLN A 155 6.89 -22.63 -18.25
CA GLN A 155 7.32 -24.04 -18.30
C GLN A 155 6.14 -25.03 -18.43
N ARG A 156 4.91 -24.57 -18.21
CA ARG A 156 3.68 -25.39 -18.21
C ARG A 156 2.70 -25.01 -19.32
N TYR A 157 2.78 -23.79 -19.82
CA TYR A 157 1.89 -23.26 -20.84
C TYR A 157 2.71 -22.78 -22.03
N ASP A 158 2.39 -23.27 -23.22
CA ASP A 158 3.10 -22.92 -24.45
C ASP A 158 2.90 -21.44 -24.81
N ARG A 159 1.68 -20.92 -24.63
CA ARG A 159 1.36 -19.50 -24.89
C ARG A 159 0.83 -18.82 -23.64
N VAL A 160 1.64 -17.93 -23.09
CA VAL A 160 1.28 -17.05 -21.98
C VAL A 160 1.06 -15.63 -22.49
N SER A 161 -0.09 -15.04 -22.15
CA SER A 161 -0.40 -13.63 -22.44
C SER A 161 -0.53 -12.85 -21.14
N VAL A 162 0.22 -11.76 -21.00
CA VAL A 162 0.16 -10.86 -19.84
C VAL A 162 -0.61 -9.60 -20.22
N LEU A 163 -1.75 -9.38 -19.58
CA LEU A 163 -2.55 -8.16 -19.68
C LEU A 163 -2.17 -7.22 -18.53
N HIS A 164 -1.19 -6.35 -18.78
CA HIS A 164 -0.70 -5.38 -17.81
C HIS A 164 -1.44 -4.05 -17.91
N THR A 165 -2.18 -3.71 -16.88
CA THR A 165 -2.86 -2.41 -16.76
C THR A 165 -2.06 -1.41 -15.94
N GLU A 166 -1.25 -0.60 -16.60
CA GLU A 166 -0.34 0.35 -15.96
C GLU A 166 -1.08 1.62 -15.52
N GLU A 167 -1.20 1.85 -14.21
CA GLU A 167 -1.84 3.06 -13.71
C GLU A 167 -1.01 4.31 -14.04
N TRP A 168 -1.65 5.31 -14.64
CA TRP A 168 -1.07 6.64 -14.82
C TRP A 168 -1.63 7.58 -13.76
N PRO A 169 -0.97 7.74 -12.61
CA PRO A 169 -1.48 8.56 -11.52
C PRO A 169 -1.45 10.04 -11.90
N THR A 170 -2.57 10.73 -11.69
CA THR A 170 -2.63 12.19 -11.76
C THR A 170 -2.48 12.78 -10.36
N SER A 171 -1.51 13.68 -10.18
CA SER A 171 -1.35 14.34 -8.88
C SER A 171 -2.60 15.15 -8.55
N SER A 172 -3.32 14.78 -7.49
CA SER A 172 -4.55 15.47 -7.09
C SER A 172 -4.31 16.93 -6.65
N SER A 173 -3.07 17.25 -6.25
CA SER A 173 -2.60 18.60 -5.93
C SER A 173 -2.17 19.39 -7.17
N SER A 174 -1.97 18.73 -8.32
CA SER A 174 -1.61 19.39 -9.58
C SER A 174 -2.62 20.49 -9.92
N SER A 175 -2.06 21.62 -10.32
CA SER A 175 -2.82 22.75 -10.82
C SER A 175 -3.59 22.31 -12.08
N ALA A 176 -2.98 21.51 -12.97
CA ALA A 176 -3.57 21.07 -14.24
C ALA A 176 -4.63 19.95 -14.09
N ALA A 177 -4.72 19.29 -12.94
CA ALA A 177 -5.51 18.06 -12.79
C ALA A 177 -6.98 18.12 -13.29
N PRO A 178 -7.79 19.20 -13.13
CA PRO A 178 -9.15 19.23 -13.67
C PRO A 178 -9.19 19.16 -15.20
N LEU A 179 -8.24 19.84 -15.86
CA LEU A 179 -8.13 19.82 -17.31
C LEU A 179 -7.63 18.47 -17.81
N VAL A 180 -6.61 17.91 -17.15
CA VAL A 180 -6.13 16.55 -17.40
C VAL A 180 -7.28 15.57 -17.26
N THR A 181 -8.02 15.59 -16.15
CA THR A 181 -9.14 14.66 -15.90
C THR A 181 -10.16 14.62 -17.04
N VAL A 182 -10.60 15.79 -17.52
CA VAL A 182 -11.64 15.86 -18.57
C VAL A 182 -11.10 15.48 -19.94
N THR A 183 -9.91 15.94 -20.28
CA THR A 183 -9.32 15.69 -21.61
C THR A 183 -8.87 14.25 -21.76
N LEU A 184 -8.38 13.65 -20.67
CA LEU A 184 -7.98 12.26 -20.60
C LEU A 184 -9.15 11.31 -20.80
N GLU A 185 -10.28 11.56 -20.14
CA GLU A 185 -11.50 10.78 -20.34
C GLU A 185 -11.97 10.79 -21.81
N ARG A 186 -11.77 11.92 -22.52
CA ARG A 186 -12.19 12.06 -23.91
C ARG A 186 -11.18 11.47 -24.88
N LEU A 187 -9.90 11.70 -24.66
CA LEU A 187 -8.85 11.22 -25.54
C LEU A 187 -8.69 9.70 -25.45
N ALA A 188 -8.82 9.11 -24.26
CA ALA A 188 -8.75 7.66 -24.06
C ALA A 188 -9.85 6.88 -24.79
N ARG A 189 -10.96 7.53 -25.19
CA ARG A 189 -12.00 6.93 -26.04
C ARG A 189 -11.70 7.00 -27.54
N LEU A 190 -10.69 7.79 -27.93
CA LEU A 190 -10.36 8.10 -29.32
C LEU A 190 -8.99 7.54 -29.74
N VAL A 191 -8.23 7.03 -28.78
CA VAL A 191 -6.84 6.62 -28.94
C VAL A 191 -6.70 5.23 -28.34
N ASP A 192 -6.04 4.35 -29.10
CA ASP A 192 -5.64 3.05 -28.58
C ASP A 192 -4.58 3.26 -27.50
N ALA A 193 -4.83 2.70 -26.32
CA ALA A 193 -3.99 2.83 -25.14
C ALA A 193 -3.19 1.56 -24.85
N ALA A 194 -3.29 0.55 -25.73
CA ALA A 194 -2.63 -0.72 -25.60
C ALA A 194 -1.44 -0.86 -26.56
N VAL A 195 -0.40 -1.53 -26.09
CA VAL A 195 0.74 -1.97 -26.88
C VAL A 195 1.01 -3.43 -26.59
N VAL A 196 1.30 -4.20 -27.63
CA VAL A 196 1.69 -5.60 -27.51
C VAL A 196 3.20 -5.73 -27.75
N LEU A 197 3.89 -6.36 -26.82
CA LEU A 197 5.34 -6.58 -26.78
C LEU A 197 5.62 -8.08 -26.64
N ASP A 198 6.73 -8.54 -27.20
CA ASP A 198 7.27 -9.87 -26.89
C ASP A 198 8.32 -9.72 -25.80
N GLU A 199 8.05 -10.30 -24.64
CA GLU A 199 9.03 -10.49 -23.58
C GLU A 199 9.53 -11.95 -23.63
N PRO A 200 10.74 -12.25 -23.12
CA PRO A 200 11.29 -13.61 -23.12
C PRO A 200 10.33 -14.64 -22.50
N GLU A 201 9.56 -14.21 -21.50
CA GLU A 201 8.64 -15.07 -20.75
C GLU A 201 7.19 -15.12 -21.28
N ALA A 202 6.73 -14.15 -22.08
CA ALA A 202 5.33 -14.04 -22.51
C ALA A 202 5.08 -12.97 -23.57
N GLU A 203 3.91 -13.04 -24.23
CA GLU A 203 3.36 -11.89 -24.94
C GLU A 203 2.78 -10.89 -23.92
N LEU A 204 3.34 -9.69 -23.84
CA LEU A 204 2.92 -8.64 -22.91
C LEU A 204 2.06 -7.59 -23.62
N THR A 205 0.78 -7.51 -23.27
CA THR A 205 -0.07 -6.37 -23.62
C THR A 205 -0.06 -5.35 -22.48
N ARG A 206 0.61 -4.22 -22.70
CA ARG A 206 0.63 -3.10 -21.76
C ARG A 206 -0.42 -2.08 -22.13
N MET A 207 -1.24 -1.69 -21.15
CA MET A 207 -2.34 -0.76 -21.33
C MET A 207 -2.20 0.40 -20.36
N ALA A 208 -2.10 1.62 -20.88
CA ALA A 208 -2.18 2.79 -20.03
C ALA A 208 -3.58 2.86 -19.40
N VAL A 209 -3.65 2.95 -18.08
CA VAL A 209 -4.88 3.16 -17.31
C VAL A 209 -4.85 4.53 -16.67
N PRO A 210 -5.40 5.55 -17.34
CA PRO A 210 -5.35 6.89 -16.81
C PRO A 210 -6.29 7.08 -15.62
N LEU A 211 -5.70 7.33 -14.45
CA LEU A 211 -6.46 7.37 -13.21
C LEU A 211 -7.05 8.76 -12.94
N LEU A 212 -8.38 8.80 -13.00
CA LEU A 212 -9.20 9.94 -12.55
C LEU A 212 -9.62 9.81 -11.07
N ALA A 213 -9.39 8.63 -10.50
CA ALA A 213 -9.80 8.25 -9.16
C ALA A 213 -8.68 8.51 -8.14
N ARG A 214 -9.05 8.86 -6.91
CA ARG A 214 -8.09 8.98 -5.80
C ARG A 214 -7.59 7.60 -5.36
N PRO A 215 -6.45 7.51 -4.67
CA PRO A 215 -5.88 6.23 -4.25
C PRO A 215 -6.85 5.32 -3.47
N ARG A 216 -7.76 5.89 -2.68
CA ARG A 216 -8.75 5.13 -1.87
C ARG A 216 -10.06 4.82 -2.58
N GLU A 217 -10.27 5.28 -3.81
CA GLU A 217 -11.48 5.03 -4.60
C GLU A 217 -11.33 3.70 -5.38
N PHE A 218 -11.13 2.59 -4.66
CA PHE A 218 -10.75 1.28 -5.21
C PHE A 218 -11.71 0.77 -6.29
N VAL A 219 -13.02 0.91 -6.09
CA VAL A 219 -14.05 0.49 -7.07
C VAL A 219 -13.90 1.25 -8.38
N ALA A 220 -13.71 2.57 -8.33
CA ALA A 220 -13.57 3.40 -9.53
C ALA A 220 -12.25 3.12 -10.27
N ARG A 221 -11.19 2.79 -9.53
CA ARG A 221 -9.92 2.32 -10.11
C ARG A 221 -10.14 0.99 -10.83
N ALA A 222 -10.76 0.00 -10.16
CA ALA A 222 -11.07 -1.30 -10.75
C ALA A 222 -11.92 -1.19 -12.03
N ASP A 223 -12.88 -0.27 -12.08
CA ASP A 223 -13.64 0.03 -13.30
C ASP A 223 -12.75 0.55 -14.43
N ALA A 224 -11.77 1.40 -14.12
CA ALA A 224 -10.85 1.92 -15.13
C ALA A 224 -9.95 0.81 -15.70
N HIS A 225 -9.46 -0.12 -14.87
CA HIS A 225 -8.73 -1.31 -15.32
C HIS A 225 -9.60 -2.18 -16.22
N LEU A 226 -10.85 -2.43 -15.81
CA LEU A 226 -11.82 -3.23 -16.57
C LEU A 226 -12.12 -2.62 -17.94
N ASP A 227 -12.36 -1.31 -17.99
CA ASP A 227 -12.66 -0.60 -19.24
C ASP A 227 -11.45 -0.58 -20.18
N ALA A 228 -10.23 -0.40 -19.65
CA ALA A 228 -9.00 -0.44 -20.44
C ALA A 228 -8.78 -1.82 -21.08
N VAL A 229 -8.89 -2.90 -20.30
CA VAL A 229 -8.72 -4.26 -20.80
C VAL A 229 -9.80 -4.62 -21.82
N ARG A 230 -11.07 -4.27 -21.54
CA ARG A 230 -12.16 -4.52 -22.49
C ARG A 230 -11.92 -3.80 -23.83
N ALA A 231 -11.39 -2.58 -23.81
CA ALA A 231 -11.12 -1.81 -25.02
C ALA A 231 -9.93 -2.35 -25.83
N ALA A 232 -8.92 -2.91 -25.16
CA ALA A 232 -7.72 -3.46 -25.79
C ALA A 232 -7.95 -4.83 -26.45
N LEU A 233 -8.91 -5.60 -25.94
CA LEU A 233 -9.19 -6.97 -26.41
C LEU A 233 -10.08 -6.95 -27.67
N PRO A 234 -9.72 -7.67 -28.76
CA PRO A 234 -10.48 -7.68 -30.02
C PRO A 234 -11.95 -8.09 -29.87
N THR A 235 -12.22 -9.09 -29.02
CA THR A 235 -13.56 -9.61 -28.74
C THR A 235 -14.20 -8.95 -27.52
N GLY A 236 -13.48 -8.06 -26.84
CA GLY A 236 -13.83 -7.55 -25.51
C GLY A 236 -13.78 -8.62 -24.41
N ARG A 237 -13.22 -9.80 -24.67
CA ARG A 237 -13.08 -10.94 -23.75
C ARG A 237 -11.64 -11.48 -23.74
N ILE A 238 -11.28 -12.09 -22.62
CA ILE A 238 -9.99 -12.78 -22.46
C ILE A 238 -10.14 -14.17 -23.07
N GLU A 239 -9.47 -14.40 -24.20
CA GLU A 239 -9.49 -15.66 -24.94
C GLU A 239 -8.42 -16.63 -24.40
N ALA A 240 -8.62 -17.11 -23.17
CA ALA A 240 -7.78 -18.13 -22.54
C ALA A 240 -8.62 -19.09 -21.68
N PRO A 241 -8.30 -20.40 -21.65
CA PRO A 241 -8.98 -21.37 -20.79
C PRO A 241 -8.60 -21.24 -19.31
N VAL A 242 -7.42 -20.67 -19.01
CA VAL A 242 -6.95 -20.41 -17.65
C VAL A 242 -6.59 -18.92 -17.52
N VAL A 243 -7.06 -18.29 -16.44
CA VAL A 243 -6.79 -16.88 -16.14
C VAL A 243 -6.24 -16.74 -14.72
N HIS A 244 -5.00 -16.25 -14.60
CA HIS A 244 -4.40 -15.87 -13.32
C HIS A 244 -4.55 -14.36 -13.13
N ALA A 245 -5.21 -13.96 -12.05
CA ALA A 245 -5.58 -12.58 -11.80
C ALA A 245 -4.90 -12.04 -10.54
N HIS A 246 -3.96 -11.11 -10.70
CA HIS A 246 -3.21 -10.54 -9.57
C HIS A 246 -3.97 -9.40 -8.90
N GLY A 247 -4.21 -9.55 -7.59
CA GLY A 247 -5.01 -8.67 -6.75
C GLY A 247 -6.51 -8.84 -7.01
N GLY A 248 -7.27 -9.27 -6.00
CA GLY A 248 -8.70 -9.59 -6.19
C GLY A 248 -9.53 -8.38 -6.60
N MET A 249 -9.22 -7.20 -6.05
CA MET A 249 -9.96 -5.97 -6.36
C MET A 249 -9.66 -5.39 -7.75
N PHE A 250 -8.50 -5.71 -8.34
CA PHE A 250 -8.07 -5.16 -9.62
C PHE A 250 -8.08 -6.25 -10.69
N GLY A 251 -7.03 -7.08 -10.76
CA GLY A 251 -6.97 -8.20 -11.70
C GLY A 251 -8.18 -9.12 -11.58
N GLY A 252 -8.63 -9.44 -10.36
CA GLY A 252 -9.78 -10.31 -10.13
C GLY A 252 -11.09 -9.75 -10.70
N VAL A 253 -11.35 -8.45 -10.52
CA VAL A 253 -12.53 -7.78 -11.11
C VAL A 253 -12.50 -7.81 -12.64
N VAL A 254 -11.32 -7.63 -13.24
CA VAL A 254 -11.15 -7.70 -14.69
C VAL A 254 -11.38 -9.14 -15.18
N ALA A 255 -10.68 -10.11 -14.59
CA ALA A 255 -10.73 -11.51 -14.97
C ALA A 255 -12.16 -12.07 -14.88
N THR A 256 -12.81 -11.90 -13.73
CA THR A 256 -14.19 -12.39 -13.52
C THR A 256 -15.24 -11.73 -14.42
N ALA A 257 -14.97 -10.52 -14.92
CA ALA A 257 -15.88 -9.83 -15.82
C ALA A 257 -15.63 -10.14 -17.31
N LEU A 258 -14.39 -10.43 -17.71
CA LEU A 258 -14.00 -10.53 -19.13
C LEU A 258 -13.56 -11.94 -19.57
N ALA A 259 -13.26 -12.84 -18.64
CA ALA A 259 -12.91 -14.22 -18.98
C ALA A 259 -14.08 -14.96 -19.65
N ARG A 260 -13.75 -16.03 -20.38
CA ARG A 260 -14.78 -16.91 -20.95
C ARG A 260 -15.61 -17.56 -19.82
N PRO A 261 -16.87 -17.93 -20.09
CA PRO A 261 -17.71 -18.57 -19.08
C PRO A 261 -17.15 -19.90 -18.56
N ASP A 262 -16.41 -20.61 -19.41
CA ASP A 262 -15.77 -21.91 -19.13
C ASP A 262 -14.32 -21.79 -18.65
N ALA A 263 -13.76 -20.58 -18.58
CA ALA A 263 -12.39 -20.37 -18.12
C ALA A 263 -12.27 -20.62 -16.61
N ARG A 264 -11.19 -21.29 -16.20
CA ARG A 264 -10.76 -21.41 -14.81
C ARG A 264 -10.05 -20.13 -14.40
N ILE A 265 -10.52 -19.49 -13.33
CA ILE A 265 -10.02 -18.22 -12.82
C ILE A 265 -9.38 -18.44 -11.45
N VAL A 266 -8.07 -18.20 -11.38
CA VAL A 266 -7.29 -18.22 -10.13
C VAL A 266 -6.95 -16.79 -9.77
N VAL A 267 -7.41 -16.33 -8.61
CA VAL A 267 -7.09 -14.98 -8.11
C VAL A 267 -5.90 -15.08 -7.16
N ILE A 268 -4.83 -14.35 -7.44
CA ILE A 268 -3.63 -14.29 -6.59
C ILE A 268 -3.68 -13.00 -5.79
N GLU A 269 -3.98 -13.09 -4.50
CA GLU A 269 -4.06 -11.95 -3.60
C GLU A 269 -2.73 -11.72 -2.90
N SER A 270 -2.17 -10.53 -3.11
CA SER A 270 -0.88 -10.10 -2.56
C SER A 270 -0.90 -8.64 -2.10
N SER A 271 -2.08 -8.03 -1.98
CA SER A 271 -2.23 -6.61 -1.70
C SER A 271 -2.03 -6.32 -0.21
N PRO A 272 -1.02 -5.50 0.17
CA PRO A 272 -0.87 -5.04 1.54
C PRO A 272 -2.03 -4.15 2.01
N LEU A 273 -2.90 -3.71 1.10
CA LEU A 273 -4.03 -2.83 1.38
C LEU A 273 -5.36 -3.59 1.52
N LEU A 274 -5.36 -4.92 1.46
CA LEU A 274 -6.58 -5.73 1.46
C LEU A 274 -7.52 -5.38 2.63
N ALA A 275 -7.02 -5.34 3.87
CA ALA A 275 -7.83 -4.99 5.04
C ALA A 275 -8.45 -3.57 4.91
N GLN A 276 -7.70 -2.60 4.37
CA GLN A 276 -8.19 -1.25 4.13
C GLN A 276 -9.25 -1.20 3.01
N MET A 277 -9.07 -2.01 1.97
CA MET A 277 -10.03 -2.16 0.88
C MET A 277 -11.35 -2.72 1.40
N LEU A 278 -11.32 -3.85 2.10
CA LEU A 278 -12.51 -4.55 2.60
C LEU A 278 -13.24 -3.80 3.71
N ALA A 279 -12.59 -2.87 4.40
CA ALA A 279 -13.27 -1.95 5.32
C ALA A 279 -14.29 -1.03 4.62
N GLN A 280 -14.20 -0.86 3.29
CA GLN A 280 -15.17 -0.10 2.52
C GLN A 280 -16.29 -1.01 2.00
N PRO A 281 -17.58 -0.77 2.34
CA PRO A 281 -18.68 -1.66 1.95
C PRO A 281 -18.79 -1.94 0.45
N ALA A 282 -18.64 -0.92 -0.39
CA ALA A 282 -18.73 -1.06 -1.85
C ALA A 282 -17.57 -1.89 -2.43
N THR A 283 -16.38 -1.79 -1.83
CA THR A 283 -15.21 -2.58 -2.23
C THR A 283 -15.38 -4.03 -1.78
N ARG A 284 -15.87 -4.25 -0.55
CA ARG A 284 -16.18 -5.59 -0.03
C ARG A 284 -17.21 -6.31 -0.89
N GLU A 285 -18.32 -5.65 -1.21
CA GLU A 285 -19.37 -6.22 -2.08
C GLU A 285 -18.84 -6.59 -3.47
N ARG A 286 -17.96 -5.75 -4.03
CA ARG A 286 -17.35 -6.04 -5.32
C ARG A 286 -16.34 -7.19 -5.25
N TYR A 287 -15.60 -7.29 -4.15
CA TYR A 287 -14.66 -8.37 -3.90
C TYR A 287 -15.40 -9.71 -3.71
N GLU A 288 -16.54 -9.72 -3.01
CA GLU A 288 -17.37 -10.92 -2.84
C GLU A 288 -17.83 -11.48 -4.19
N ARG A 289 -18.24 -10.61 -5.13
CA ARG A 289 -18.56 -11.04 -6.51
C ARG A 289 -17.37 -11.65 -7.26
N VAL A 290 -16.14 -11.22 -6.94
CA VAL A 290 -14.94 -11.87 -7.46
C VAL A 290 -14.81 -13.28 -6.88
N LEU A 291 -15.02 -13.44 -5.57
CA LEU A 291 -14.99 -14.75 -4.89
C LEU A 291 -16.08 -15.71 -5.38
N GLU A 292 -17.26 -15.19 -5.73
CA GLU A 292 -18.35 -15.99 -6.28
C GLU A 292 -17.96 -16.65 -7.61
N ARG A 293 -17.34 -15.89 -8.53
CA ARG A 293 -16.96 -16.37 -9.87
C ARG A 293 -15.59 -17.05 -9.93
N ALA A 294 -14.64 -16.65 -9.09
CA ALA A 294 -13.31 -17.26 -9.05
C ALA A 294 -13.42 -18.75 -8.67
N ASP A 295 -12.62 -19.59 -9.31
CA ASP A 295 -12.52 -21.01 -8.99
C ASP A 295 -11.66 -21.19 -7.74
N GLU A 296 -10.58 -20.42 -7.62
CA GLU A 296 -9.67 -20.45 -6.48
C GLU A 296 -9.10 -19.06 -6.15
N VAL A 297 -8.71 -18.87 -4.89
CA VAL A 297 -8.00 -17.69 -4.42
C VAL A 297 -6.73 -18.10 -3.68
N VAL A 298 -5.60 -17.76 -4.28
CA VAL A 298 -4.27 -17.99 -3.73
C VAL A 298 -3.82 -16.74 -2.97
N CYS A 299 -3.69 -16.87 -1.67
CA CYS A 299 -3.15 -15.86 -0.77
C CYS A 299 -1.63 -16.02 -0.67
N THR A 300 -0.88 -14.93 -0.83
CA THR A 300 0.60 -14.99 -0.72
C THR A 300 1.13 -15.19 0.69
N SER A 301 0.27 -15.09 1.70
CA SER A 301 0.60 -15.42 3.08
C SER A 301 -0.64 -15.87 3.87
N PRO A 302 -0.42 -16.48 5.05
CA PRO A 302 -1.50 -16.77 6.00
C PRO A 302 -2.29 -15.52 6.42
N PHE A 303 -1.64 -14.35 6.52
CA PHE A 303 -2.29 -13.11 6.95
C PHE A 303 -3.41 -12.66 5.99
N LEU A 304 -3.20 -12.72 4.68
CA LEU A 304 -4.26 -12.41 3.70
C LEU A 304 -5.38 -13.44 3.75
N SER A 305 -5.03 -14.72 3.92
CA SER A 305 -6.01 -15.80 4.05
C SER A 305 -6.91 -15.57 5.27
N GLU A 306 -6.34 -15.15 6.40
CA GLU A 306 -7.10 -14.81 7.61
C GLU A 306 -8.00 -13.59 7.39
N ILE A 307 -7.52 -12.55 6.70
CA ILE A 307 -8.33 -11.37 6.36
C ILE A 307 -9.53 -11.77 5.49
N LEU A 308 -9.29 -12.56 4.44
CA LEU A 308 -10.36 -13.03 3.55
C LEU A 308 -11.33 -13.93 4.29
N GLY A 309 -10.84 -14.92 5.04
CA GLY A 309 -11.69 -15.83 5.80
C GLY A 309 -12.55 -15.14 6.85
N ALA A 310 -12.02 -14.11 7.52
CA ALA A 310 -12.77 -13.31 8.48
C ALA A 310 -13.86 -12.44 7.83
N ASN A 311 -13.66 -11.98 6.58
CA ASN A 311 -14.63 -11.16 5.86
C ASN A 311 -15.63 -11.99 5.04
N PHE A 312 -15.25 -13.18 4.58
CA PHE A 312 -16.00 -14.00 3.63
C PHE A 312 -15.98 -15.49 4.02
N PRO A 313 -16.57 -15.87 5.17
CA PRO A 313 -16.53 -17.25 5.67
C PRO A 313 -17.20 -18.27 4.73
N ALA A 314 -18.06 -17.81 3.81
CA ALA A 314 -18.73 -18.67 2.82
C ALA A 314 -17.83 -19.15 1.67
N HIS A 315 -16.59 -18.65 1.59
CA HIS A 315 -15.65 -18.95 0.49
C HIS A 315 -14.33 -19.55 0.98
N LEU A 316 -14.28 -20.09 2.22
CA LEU A 316 -13.07 -20.65 2.81
C LEU A 316 -12.50 -21.84 2.03
N ASP A 317 -13.38 -22.61 1.38
CA ASP A 317 -13.05 -23.75 0.52
C ASP A 317 -12.22 -23.38 -0.71
N LYS A 318 -12.29 -22.11 -1.14
CA LYS A 318 -11.53 -21.59 -2.28
C LYS A 318 -10.16 -21.04 -1.92
N LEU A 319 -9.88 -20.84 -0.63
CA LEU A 319 -8.67 -20.15 -0.18
C LEU A 319 -7.50 -21.14 -0.05
N ARG A 320 -6.36 -20.81 -0.66
CA ARG A 320 -5.08 -21.52 -0.49
C ARG A 320 -3.99 -20.52 -0.14
N VAL A 321 -2.99 -20.95 0.63
CA VAL A 321 -1.80 -20.13 0.91
C VAL A 321 -0.64 -20.68 0.09
N VAL A 322 -0.09 -19.86 -0.79
CA VAL A 322 1.09 -20.21 -1.61
C VAL A 322 2.04 -19.02 -1.58
N PRO A 323 3.30 -19.19 -1.15
CA PRO A 323 4.25 -18.08 -1.13
C PRO A 323 4.58 -17.61 -2.55
N LYS A 324 5.17 -16.42 -2.66
CA LYS A 324 5.66 -15.93 -3.95
C LYS A 324 6.97 -16.62 -4.32
N ILE A 325 7.22 -16.71 -5.62
CA ILE A 325 8.46 -17.25 -6.18
C ILE A 325 9.57 -16.23 -5.98
N VAL A 326 10.70 -16.69 -5.44
CA VAL A 326 11.95 -15.94 -5.34
C VAL A 326 12.94 -16.52 -6.34
N ASP A 327 13.58 -15.65 -7.11
CA ASP A 327 14.65 -16.02 -8.05
C ASP A 327 15.99 -16.06 -7.30
N PHE A 328 16.48 -17.27 -7.02
CA PHE A 328 17.73 -17.46 -6.29
C PHE A 328 18.97 -17.27 -7.19
N ASP A 329 18.82 -17.35 -8.52
CA ASP A 329 19.95 -17.25 -9.46
C ASP A 329 20.55 -15.84 -9.48
N ILE A 330 19.70 -14.82 -9.31
CA ILE A 330 20.12 -13.41 -9.22
C ILE A 330 20.57 -12.99 -7.81
N LEU A 331 20.54 -13.92 -6.84
CA LEU A 331 20.83 -13.67 -5.43
C LEU A 331 22.01 -14.53 -4.95
N PRO A 332 23.25 -14.29 -5.41
CA PRO A 332 24.39 -15.07 -4.95
C PRO A 332 24.57 -14.93 -3.43
N ALA A 333 24.88 -16.03 -2.75
CA ALA A 333 25.23 -15.99 -1.33
C ALA A 333 26.58 -15.28 -1.13
N ARG A 334 26.71 -14.51 -0.05
CA ARG A 334 28.00 -13.95 0.34
C ARG A 334 29.00 -15.07 0.66
N SER A 335 30.23 -14.91 0.19
CA SER A 335 31.32 -15.86 0.45
C SER A 335 31.82 -15.81 1.90
N THR A 336 31.71 -14.65 2.55
CA THR A 336 32.11 -14.44 3.95
C THR A 336 31.02 -13.72 4.72
N PRO A 337 30.58 -14.23 5.89
CA PRO A 337 29.67 -13.52 6.79
C PRO A 337 30.24 -12.14 7.20
N PRO A 338 29.37 -11.17 7.59
CA PRO A 338 29.86 -9.92 8.18
C PRO A 338 30.72 -10.20 9.42
N ALA A 339 31.83 -9.48 9.56
CA ALA A 339 32.63 -9.54 10.78
C ALA A 339 32.05 -8.68 11.91
N GLN A 340 31.25 -7.66 11.56
CA GLN A 340 30.64 -6.69 12.46
C GLN A 340 29.33 -6.19 11.88
N LEU A 341 28.42 -5.67 12.71
CA LEU A 341 27.13 -5.13 12.30
C LEU A 341 27.12 -3.59 12.31
N ARG A 342 27.89 -2.95 11.42
CA ARG A 342 28.03 -1.49 11.42
C ARG A 342 27.25 -0.80 10.32
N ARG A 343 27.04 -1.46 9.19
CA ARG A 343 26.31 -0.90 8.05
C ARG A 343 24.90 -1.48 8.03
N TRP A 344 23.95 -0.74 8.59
CA TRP A 344 22.55 -1.12 8.61
C TRP A 344 21.88 -0.69 7.31
N LEU A 345 20.96 -1.50 6.82
CA LEU A 345 20.17 -1.24 5.63
C LEU A 345 18.68 -1.36 5.96
N HIS A 346 17.88 -0.41 5.51
CA HIS A 346 16.43 -0.53 5.44
C HIS A 346 15.98 -0.31 4.01
N VAL A 347 15.14 -1.21 3.51
CA VAL A 347 14.56 -1.13 2.16
C VAL A 347 13.06 -1.06 2.27
N GLY A 348 12.46 -0.05 1.65
CA GLY A 348 11.02 0.13 1.60
C GLY A 348 10.58 1.55 1.97
N PRO A 349 9.26 1.83 1.82
CA PRO A 349 8.75 3.18 1.99
C PRO A 349 8.85 3.66 3.43
N LEU A 350 9.34 4.88 3.63
CA LEU A 350 9.51 5.49 4.95
C LEU A 350 8.19 6.08 5.45
N LEU A 351 7.26 5.19 5.80
CA LEU A 351 6.00 5.56 6.43
C LEU A 351 6.16 5.60 7.94
N GLN A 352 5.62 6.64 8.58
CA GLN A 352 5.60 6.72 10.05
C GLN A 352 4.66 5.64 10.60
N ARG A 353 5.21 4.45 10.82
CA ARG A 353 4.60 3.30 11.48
C ARG A 353 5.38 2.97 12.75
N ARG A 354 4.75 2.17 13.62
CA ARG A 354 5.36 1.68 14.85
C ARG A 354 6.74 1.06 14.58
N GLY A 355 6.85 0.18 13.58
CA GLY A 355 8.12 -0.48 13.22
C GLY A 355 9.28 0.47 12.89
N LEU A 356 9.09 1.49 12.04
CA LEU A 356 10.18 2.39 11.65
C LEU A 356 10.63 3.32 12.79
N SER A 357 9.70 3.79 13.62
CA SER A 357 10.06 4.52 14.83
C SER A 357 10.89 3.64 15.78
N VAL A 358 10.50 2.37 15.94
CA VAL A 358 11.22 1.38 16.76
C VAL A 358 12.64 1.13 16.22
N ALA A 359 12.81 0.94 14.90
CA ALA A 359 14.13 0.74 14.30
C ALA A 359 15.03 1.97 14.41
N LEU A 360 14.49 3.18 14.21
CA LEU A 360 15.26 4.42 14.36
C LEU A 360 15.67 4.68 15.81
N GLU A 361 14.82 4.34 16.79
CA GLU A 361 15.13 4.43 18.22
C GLU A 361 16.21 3.44 18.62
N ALA A 362 16.12 2.18 18.17
CA ALA A 362 17.15 1.18 18.40
C ALA A 362 18.48 1.58 17.75
N PHE A 363 18.45 2.06 16.51
CA PHE A 363 19.63 2.56 15.84
C PHE A 363 20.26 3.74 16.58
N ALA A 364 19.45 4.66 17.14
CA ALA A 364 19.98 5.78 17.91
C ALA A 364 20.76 5.32 19.15
N GLU A 365 20.26 4.32 19.87
CA GLU A 365 20.96 3.74 21.02
C GLU A 365 22.27 3.07 20.61
N VAL A 366 22.25 2.27 19.54
CA VAL A 366 23.46 1.60 19.03
C VAL A 366 24.48 2.61 18.51
N ALA A 367 24.05 3.63 17.76
CA ALA A 367 24.93 4.67 17.22
C ALA A 367 25.53 5.57 18.30
N ALA A 368 24.88 5.69 19.46
CA ALA A 368 25.44 6.39 20.62
C ALA A 368 26.57 5.58 21.29
N ALA A 369 26.52 4.25 21.21
CA ALA A 369 27.54 3.36 21.76
C ALA A 369 28.70 3.08 20.77
N ASP A 370 28.43 3.04 19.46
CA ASP A 370 29.46 2.86 18.42
C ASP A 370 29.36 3.97 17.33
N PRO A 371 30.33 4.91 17.31
CA PRO A 371 30.38 6.01 16.34
C PRO A 371 30.75 5.57 14.91
N GLN A 372 30.90 4.27 14.63
CA GLN A 372 31.14 3.74 13.27
C GLN A 372 29.87 3.16 12.61
N VAL A 373 28.77 2.95 13.35
CA VAL A 373 27.50 2.40 12.83
C VAL A 373 26.68 3.39 11.97
N THR A 374 26.42 3.06 10.71
CA THR A 374 25.64 3.88 9.76
C THR A 374 24.34 3.18 9.35
N LEU A 375 23.33 3.97 8.95
CA LEU A 375 22.06 3.46 8.43
C LEU A 375 21.81 3.99 7.01
N THR A 376 21.61 3.08 6.07
CA THR A 376 21.19 3.38 4.70
C THR A 376 19.69 3.12 4.57
N LEU A 377 18.94 4.10 4.06
CA LEU A 377 17.51 4.00 3.78
C LEU A 377 17.29 4.04 2.26
N VAL A 378 16.72 2.96 1.71
CA VAL A 378 16.37 2.84 0.29
C VAL A 378 14.86 3.04 0.11
N ASP A 379 14.45 4.15 -0.52
CA ASP A 379 13.04 4.53 -0.69
C ASP A 379 12.81 5.25 -2.03
N ALA A 380 11.67 4.96 -2.67
CA ALA A 380 11.32 5.36 -4.04
C ALA A 380 10.87 6.80 -4.22
N ALA A 381 10.21 7.41 -3.23
CA ALA A 381 9.93 8.83 -3.27
C ALA A 381 9.25 9.29 -1.98
N THR A 382 9.74 10.42 -1.47
CA THR A 382 9.22 11.20 -0.34
C THR A 382 9.38 10.56 1.04
N THR A 383 10.61 10.67 1.58
CA THR A 383 10.79 10.70 3.05
C THR A 383 9.79 11.70 3.62
N GLY A 384 8.81 11.23 4.37
CA GLY A 384 7.84 12.12 4.99
C GLY A 384 8.59 13.11 5.89
N HIS A 385 8.20 14.39 5.89
CA HIS A 385 8.83 15.42 6.75
C HIS A 385 9.05 14.93 8.19
N ARG A 386 8.12 14.11 8.70
CA ARG A 386 8.15 13.50 10.03
C ARG A 386 9.29 12.50 10.27
N VAL A 387 9.72 11.74 9.26
CA VAL A 387 10.88 10.82 9.40
C VAL A 387 12.16 11.64 9.45
N THR A 388 12.28 12.64 8.57
CA THR A 388 13.41 13.58 8.59
C THR A 388 13.47 14.36 9.90
N ASP A 389 12.32 14.79 10.44
CA ASP A 389 12.23 15.47 11.73
C ASP A 389 12.63 14.54 12.88
N ARG A 390 12.20 13.27 12.85
CA ARG A 390 12.61 12.28 13.86
C ARG A 390 14.11 12.00 13.83
N ILE A 391 14.71 11.87 12.64
CA ILE A 391 16.17 11.72 12.47
C ILE A 391 16.91 12.94 13.04
N LYS A 392 16.39 14.15 12.84
CA LYS A 392 16.95 15.38 13.42
C LYS A 392 16.81 15.40 14.95
N GLU A 393 15.64 15.06 15.49
CA GLU A 393 15.40 14.98 16.94
C GLU A 393 16.36 14.00 17.62
N LEU A 394 16.61 12.85 16.98
CA LEU A 394 17.53 11.82 17.46
C LEU A 394 19.00 12.16 17.16
N LYS A 395 19.30 13.29 16.51
CA LYS A 395 20.66 13.74 16.13
C LYS A 395 21.41 12.73 15.25
N LEU A 396 20.69 12.05 14.34
CA LEU A 396 21.25 11.01 13.47
C LEU A 396 21.59 11.48 12.05
N ARG A 397 21.54 12.79 11.79
CA ARG A 397 21.64 13.33 10.43
C ARG A 397 22.90 12.89 9.69
N ASP A 398 24.04 12.85 10.38
CA ASP A 398 25.34 12.49 9.78
C ASP A 398 25.58 10.96 9.76
N ARG A 399 24.57 10.18 10.16
CA ARG A 399 24.61 8.72 10.33
C ARG A 399 23.62 7.99 9.45
N VAL A 400 22.69 8.72 8.83
CA VAL A 400 21.64 8.19 7.98
C VAL A 400 21.83 8.70 6.56
N THR A 401 21.95 7.79 5.60
CA THR A 401 22.02 8.11 4.16
C THR A 401 20.78 7.62 3.44
N PHE A 402 20.28 8.43 2.51
CA PHE A 402 19.16 8.08 1.66
C PHE A 402 19.67 7.72 0.27
N VAL A 403 19.20 6.60 -0.27
CA VAL A 403 19.57 6.10 -1.59
C VAL A 403 18.28 5.86 -2.38
N PRO A 404 18.23 6.20 -3.68
CA PRO A 404 17.08 5.84 -4.51
C PRO A 404 16.92 4.31 -4.63
N PRO A 405 15.74 3.80 -5.05
CA PRO A 405 15.57 2.38 -5.30
C PRO A 405 16.59 1.89 -6.32
N VAL A 406 17.09 0.69 -6.08
CA VAL A 406 18.00 0.00 -7.00
C VAL A 406 17.21 -1.05 -7.80
N PRO A 407 17.57 -1.30 -9.07
CA PRO A 407 17.03 -2.43 -9.82
C PRO A 407 17.23 -3.74 -9.06
N HIS A 408 16.30 -4.69 -9.21
CA HIS A 408 16.34 -5.98 -8.51
C HIS A 408 17.62 -6.79 -8.81
N THR A 409 18.17 -6.64 -10.02
CA THR A 409 19.45 -7.24 -10.42
C THR A 409 20.66 -6.71 -9.66
N ALA A 410 20.60 -5.49 -9.10
CA ALA A 410 21.65 -4.91 -8.27
C ALA A 410 21.38 -5.09 -6.77
N PHE A 411 20.32 -5.83 -6.42
CA PHE A 411 19.86 -5.93 -5.04
C PHE A 411 20.79 -6.77 -4.16
N ALA A 412 21.37 -7.84 -4.71
CA ALA A 412 22.37 -8.65 -4.02
C ALA A 412 23.62 -7.83 -3.67
N ASP A 413 24.10 -6.99 -4.59
CA ASP A 413 25.25 -6.10 -4.34
C ASP A 413 24.94 -5.07 -3.25
N LEU A 414 23.72 -4.52 -3.25
CA LEU A 414 23.25 -3.64 -2.19
C LEU A 414 23.27 -4.36 -0.83
N LEU A 415 22.74 -5.59 -0.74
CA LEU A 415 22.77 -6.39 0.48
C LEU A 415 24.20 -6.68 0.94
N HIS A 416 25.08 -7.08 0.02
CA HIS A 416 26.49 -7.38 0.31
C HIS A 416 27.30 -6.16 0.75
N GLY A 417 26.93 -4.97 0.31
CA GLY A 417 27.51 -3.69 0.77
C GLY A 417 27.17 -3.36 2.22
N HIS A 418 26.24 -4.08 2.84
CA HIS A 418 25.76 -3.87 4.19
C HIS A 418 25.96 -5.12 5.08
N ASP A 419 25.86 -4.90 6.39
CA ASP A 419 26.12 -5.93 7.41
C ASP A 419 24.83 -6.45 8.05
N LEU A 420 23.77 -5.64 8.05
CA LEU A 420 22.51 -5.94 8.70
C LEU A 420 21.35 -5.36 7.88
N LEU A 421 20.38 -6.20 7.51
CA LEU A 421 19.07 -5.70 7.09
C LEU A 421 18.22 -5.46 8.35
N VAL A 422 17.76 -4.23 8.54
CA VAL A 422 16.79 -3.89 9.57
C VAL A 422 15.40 -3.70 8.94
N HIS A 423 14.48 -4.60 9.27
CA HIS A 423 13.10 -4.52 8.80
C HIS A 423 12.19 -3.89 9.84
N ALA A 424 11.52 -2.81 9.42
CA ALA A 424 10.68 -1.99 10.27
C ALA A 424 9.23 -1.97 9.75
N GLY A 425 8.47 -3.00 10.12
CA GLY A 425 7.00 -3.01 10.09
C GLY A 425 6.36 -2.45 8.82
N GLN A 426 6.45 -3.23 7.73
CA GLN A 426 5.71 -2.95 6.50
C GLN A 426 4.59 -3.98 6.35
N PRO A 427 3.44 -3.63 5.75
CA PRO A 427 2.47 -4.61 5.37
C PRO A 427 3.14 -5.53 4.34
N GLU A 428 2.80 -6.80 4.42
CA GLU A 428 3.22 -8.00 3.67
C GLU A 428 3.88 -7.88 2.27
N GLY A 429 3.75 -6.77 1.57
CA GLY A 429 4.34 -6.52 0.25
C GLY A 429 5.87 -6.54 0.16
N LEU A 430 6.59 -6.71 1.28
CA LEU A 430 8.06 -6.88 1.31
C LEU A 430 8.49 -8.22 1.93
N GLY A 431 7.63 -9.24 1.97
CA GLY A 431 8.01 -10.56 2.48
C GLY A 431 9.16 -11.21 1.71
N GLU A 432 9.20 -11.02 0.39
CA GLU A 432 10.24 -11.54 -0.50
C GLU A 432 11.61 -10.95 -0.15
N LEU A 433 11.69 -9.64 0.05
CA LEU A 433 12.89 -8.94 0.51
C LEU A 433 13.54 -9.60 1.73
N LEU A 434 12.74 -10.11 2.68
CA LEU A 434 13.26 -10.77 3.87
C LEU A 434 13.86 -12.14 3.54
N VAL A 435 13.22 -12.89 2.65
CA VAL A 435 13.75 -14.16 2.13
C VAL A 435 15.05 -13.91 1.37
N GLU A 436 15.09 -12.91 0.49
CA GLU A 436 16.26 -12.55 -0.32
C GLU A 436 17.46 -12.15 0.56
N ALA A 437 17.23 -11.33 1.58
CA ALA A 437 18.28 -10.93 2.51
C ALA A 437 18.89 -12.12 3.26
N VAL A 438 18.05 -13.01 3.78
CA VAL A 438 18.54 -14.21 4.48
C VAL A 438 19.21 -15.19 3.50
N ALA A 439 18.67 -15.36 2.29
CA ALA A 439 19.20 -16.24 1.25
C ALA A 439 20.57 -15.81 0.72
N THR A 440 20.89 -14.51 0.79
CA THR A 440 22.22 -13.96 0.46
C THR A 440 23.19 -14.01 1.64
N GLY A 441 22.73 -14.45 2.82
CA GLY A 441 23.52 -14.50 4.05
C GLY A 441 23.63 -13.16 4.77
N THR A 442 22.71 -12.23 4.52
CA THR A 442 22.64 -10.95 5.23
C THR A 442 21.82 -11.13 6.51
N PRO A 443 22.41 -10.91 7.71
CA PRO A 443 21.67 -10.93 8.96
C PRO A 443 20.45 -10.02 8.91
N LEU A 444 19.35 -10.45 9.52
CA LEU A 444 18.06 -9.78 9.55
C LEU A 444 17.66 -9.47 11.00
N LEU A 445 17.39 -8.20 11.29
CA LEU A 445 16.75 -7.76 12.52
C LEU A 445 15.38 -7.15 12.20
N ALA A 446 14.30 -7.77 12.66
CA ALA A 446 12.95 -7.40 12.25
C ALA A 446 12.03 -7.02 13.43
N ALA A 447 11.27 -5.94 13.26
CA ALA A 447 10.13 -5.64 14.13
C ALA A 447 8.97 -6.59 13.79
N VAL A 448 8.42 -7.27 14.80
CA VAL A 448 7.29 -8.17 14.62
C VAL A 448 6.00 -7.37 14.53
N GLU A 449 5.28 -7.55 13.43
CA GLU A 449 3.92 -7.07 13.26
C GLU A 449 3.06 -8.21 12.68
N ALA A 450 1.75 -8.19 12.94
CA ALA A 450 0.83 -9.26 12.50
C ALA A 450 0.96 -9.67 11.01
N PRO A 451 1.17 -8.74 10.05
CA PRO A 451 1.32 -9.13 8.63
C PRO A 451 2.62 -9.89 8.31
N THR A 452 3.68 -9.71 9.10
CA THR A 452 5.01 -10.27 8.84
C THR A 452 5.37 -11.40 9.81
N GLU A 453 4.64 -11.54 10.92
CA GLU A 453 4.87 -12.55 11.95
C GLU A 453 4.99 -14.00 11.41
N PRO A 454 4.09 -14.51 10.54
CA PRO A 454 4.23 -15.86 10.01
C PRO A 454 5.50 -16.06 9.17
N MET A 455 5.89 -15.05 8.38
CA MET A 455 7.12 -15.09 7.58
C MET A 455 8.36 -15.06 8.49
N LEU A 456 8.37 -14.18 9.49
CA LEU A 456 9.48 -14.06 10.44
C LEU A 456 9.67 -15.34 11.26
N ALA A 457 8.58 -16.03 11.62
CA ALA A 457 8.66 -17.33 12.28
C ALA A 457 9.39 -18.36 11.41
N VAL A 458 9.02 -18.45 10.13
CA VAL A 458 9.69 -19.34 9.15
C VAL A 458 11.16 -18.98 8.97
N LEU A 459 11.48 -17.69 8.82
CA LEU A 459 12.87 -17.26 8.65
C LEU A 459 13.71 -17.54 9.90
N SER A 460 13.15 -17.35 11.09
CA SER A 460 13.82 -17.64 12.35
C SER A 460 14.06 -19.15 12.53
N GLU A 461 13.12 -19.99 12.11
CA GLU A 461 13.25 -21.45 12.12
C GLU A 461 14.35 -21.92 11.18
N VAL A 462 14.36 -21.41 9.94
CA VAL A 462 15.26 -21.87 8.88
C VAL A 462 16.67 -21.32 9.02
N ALA A 463 16.81 -20.06 9.43
CA ALA A 463 18.08 -19.34 9.40
C ALA A 463 18.67 -19.06 10.78
N GLY A 464 17.95 -19.41 11.87
CA GLY A 464 18.42 -19.39 13.24
C GLY A 464 19.16 -18.10 13.61
N THR A 465 20.48 -18.20 13.76
CA THR A 465 21.37 -17.11 14.20
C THR A 465 21.48 -15.94 13.22
N LEU A 466 20.93 -16.05 11.99
CA LEU A 466 20.87 -14.93 11.04
C LEU A 466 19.65 -14.03 11.26
N VAL A 467 18.66 -14.44 12.05
CA VAL A 467 17.38 -13.73 12.16
C VAL A 467 17.06 -13.47 13.62
N GLU A 468 16.88 -12.19 13.97
CA GLU A 468 16.38 -11.78 15.28
C GLU A 468 15.12 -10.95 15.12
N THR A 469 14.19 -11.12 16.04
CA THR A 469 12.90 -10.44 16.01
C THR A 469 12.64 -9.69 17.32
N ALA A 470 11.94 -8.57 17.24
CA ALA A 470 11.70 -7.70 18.38
C ALA A 470 10.33 -7.01 18.31
N GLN A 471 9.77 -6.68 19.47
CA GLN A 471 8.48 -5.97 19.60
C GLN A 471 8.67 -4.45 19.83
N ASP A 472 9.85 -4.04 20.32
CA ASP A 472 10.17 -2.66 20.67
C ASP A 472 11.67 -2.35 20.46
N ALA A 473 12.06 -1.10 20.73
CA ALA A 473 13.41 -0.62 20.48
C ALA A 473 14.45 -1.33 21.35
N SER A 474 14.16 -1.56 22.64
CA SER A 474 15.06 -2.28 23.55
C SER A 474 15.29 -3.71 23.07
N GLY A 475 14.22 -4.41 22.68
CA GLY A 475 14.32 -5.76 22.13
C GLY A 475 15.13 -5.79 20.83
N MET A 476 15.05 -4.76 19.99
CA MET A 476 15.89 -4.64 18.80
C MET A 476 17.37 -4.46 19.15
N VAL A 477 17.69 -3.65 20.16
CA VAL A 477 19.08 -3.47 20.62
C VAL A 477 19.64 -4.79 21.17
N ASP A 478 18.83 -5.54 21.93
CA ASP A 478 19.25 -6.85 22.44
C ASP A 478 19.40 -7.88 21.31
N GLY A 479 18.49 -7.87 20.33
CA GLY A 479 18.59 -8.68 19.12
C GLY A 479 19.84 -8.35 18.31
N TYR A 480 20.17 -7.07 18.15
CA TYR A 480 21.42 -6.62 17.53
C TYR A 480 22.66 -7.21 18.23
N ARG A 481 22.70 -7.17 19.56
CA ARG A 481 23.81 -7.75 20.35
C ARG A 481 23.89 -9.26 20.16
N ARG A 482 22.75 -9.97 20.16
CA ARG A 482 22.70 -11.42 19.93
C ARG A 482 23.16 -11.80 18.52
N LEU A 483 22.69 -11.11 17.48
CA LEU A 483 23.18 -11.32 16.11
C LEU A 483 24.70 -11.15 16.05
N GLY A 484 25.22 -10.06 16.62
CA GLY A 484 26.65 -9.77 16.66
C GLY A 484 27.48 -10.88 17.31
N ALA A 485 26.97 -11.51 18.37
CA ALA A 485 27.67 -12.59 19.08
C ALA A 485 27.77 -13.90 18.27
N HIS A 486 26.88 -14.10 17.27
CA HIS A 486 26.74 -15.36 16.54
C HIS A 486 27.03 -15.23 15.03
N LEU A 487 27.62 -14.11 14.59
CA LEU A 487 27.94 -13.86 13.17
C LEU A 487 28.78 -14.96 12.53
N GLY A 488 29.78 -15.49 13.26
CA GLY A 488 30.69 -16.51 12.76
C GLY A 488 30.14 -17.94 12.81
N SER A 489 29.01 -18.18 13.48
CA SER A 489 28.40 -19.50 13.63
C SER A 489 27.20 -19.74 12.70
N ALA A 490 26.84 -18.75 11.89
CA ALA A 490 25.71 -18.84 10.98
C ALA A 490 26.00 -19.77 9.78
N ASP A 491 25.17 -20.79 9.59
CA ASP A 491 25.20 -21.64 8.41
C ASP A 491 24.35 -21.03 7.28
N VAL A 492 24.96 -20.09 6.55
CA VAL A 492 24.34 -19.41 5.41
C VAL A 492 23.94 -20.41 4.32
N SER A 493 24.73 -21.47 4.12
CA SER A 493 24.49 -22.46 3.07
C SER A 493 23.24 -23.30 3.38
N ALA A 494 23.10 -23.76 4.62
CA ALA A 494 21.92 -24.50 5.05
C ALA A 494 20.67 -23.62 5.02
N ALA A 495 20.76 -22.39 5.53
CA ALA A 495 19.65 -21.43 5.49
C ALA A 495 19.20 -21.17 4.05
N ARG A 496 20.12 -20.91 3.13
CA ARG A 496 19.82 -20.72 1.71
C ARG A 496 19.15 -21.95 1.09
N ALA A 497 19.71 -23.15 1.30
CA ALA A 497 19.16 -24.38 0.72
C ALA A 497 17.71 -24.64 1.19
N ALA A 498 17.44 -24.41 2.46
CA ALA A 498 16.10 -24.56 3.02
C ALA A 498 15.11 -23.48 2.51
N LEU A 499 15.57 -22.24 2.30
CA LEU A 499 14.75 -21.22 1.65
C LEU A 499 14.49 -21.55 0.17
N GLN A 500 15.50 -22.02 -0.55
CA GLN A 500 15.38 -22.42 -1.95
C GLN A 500 14.34 -23.55 -2.11
N ALA A 501 14.40 -24.57 -1.25
CA ALA A 501 13.42 -25.67 -1.24
C ALA A 501 11.96 -25.22 -0.95
N ARG A 502 11.74 -23.99 -0.48
CA ARG A 502 10.41 -23.47 -0.12
C ARG A 502 9.90 -22.36 -1.04
N TYR A 503 10.79 -21.52 -1.57
CA TYR A 503 10.42 -20.29 -2.30
C TYR A 503 10.84 -20.29 -3.77
N GLU A 504 11.66 -21.25 -4.22
CA GLU A 504 12.06 -21.32 -5.63
C GLU A 504 10.91 -21.87 -6.51
N ALA A 505 10.97 -21.57 -7.80
CA ALA A 505 9.95 -21.97 -8.77
C ALA A 505 9.61 -23.47 -8.75
N PRO A 506 10.56 -24.44 -8.68
CA PRO A 506 10.23 -25.87 -8.65
C PRO A 506 9.37 -26.28 -7.45
N ALA A 507 9.51 -25.60 -6.30
CA ALA A 507 8.73 -25.88 -5.10
C ALA A 507 7.34 -25.20 -5.11
N VAL A 508 7.28 -23.97 -5.63
CA VAL A 508 6.08 -23.14 -5.58
C VAL A 508 5.15 -23.37 -6.77
N LEU A 509 5.69 -23.62 -7.96
CA LEU A 509 4.90 -23.74 -9.20
C LEU A 509 3.84 -24.86 -9.14
N PRO A 510 4.13 -26.08 -8.67
CA PRO A 510 3.11 -27.11 -8.51
C PRO A 510 1.98 -26.70 -7.55
N GLN A 511 2.31 -25.96 -6.48
CA GLN A 511 1.31 -25.41 -5.57
C GLN A 511 0.45 -24.36 -6.27
N LEU A 512 1.06 -23.49 -7.08
CA LEU A 512 0.34 -22.44 -7.81
C LEU A 512 -0.63 -23.03 -8.84
N THR A 513 -0.25 -24.09 -9.56
CA THR A 513 -1.10 -24.77 -10.57
C THR A 513 -2.15 -25.70 -9.95
N GLY A 514 -2.02 -26.01 -8.65
CA GLY A 514 -2.91 -26.91 -7.93
C GLY A 514 -2.61 -28.39 -8.17
N GLU A 515 -1.38 -28.71 -8.57
CA GLU A 515 -0.88 -30.09 -8.62
C GLU A 515 -0.72 -30.65 -7.21
N GLN A 516 -1.02 -31.94 -7.02
CA GLN A 516 -0.69 -32.62 -5.78
C GLN A 516 0.83 -32.70 -5.63
N VAL A 517 1.38 -31.81 -4.81
CA VAL A 517 2.77 -31.90 -4.35
C VAL A 517 2.85 -33.05 -3.35
N PRO A 518 3.79 -34.01 -3.50
CA PRO A 518 4.07 -34.96 -2.42
C PRO A 518 4.46 -34.14 -1.18
N ASP A 519 3.75 -34.35 -0.05
CA ASP A 519 3.87 -33.60 1.21
C ASP A 519 5.26 -32.97 1.41
N SER A 520 5.43 -31.73 0.93
CA SER A 520 6.50 -30.87 1.41
C SER A 520 6.07 -30.50 2.83
N ALA A 521 6.95 -30.80 3.81
CA ALA A 521 6.72 -30.77 5.25
C ALA A 521 5.58 -29.83 5.68
N PRO A 522 4.63 -30.32 6.49
CA PRO A 522 3.45 -29.54 6.87
C PRO A 522 3.90 -28.19 7.41
N VAL A 523 3.35 -27.11 6.84
CA VAL A 523 3.31 -25.84 7.55
C VAL A 523 2.50 -26.13 8.80
N THR A 524 3.21 -26.41 9.89
CA THR A 524 2.60 -26.56 11.20
C THR A 524 1.88 -25.25 11.47
N ALA A 525 0.55 -25.27 11.39
CA ALA A 525 -0.26 -24.18 11.90
C ALA A 525 0.27 -23.87 13.31
N PRO A 526 0.51 -22.59 13.67
CA PRO A 526 0.96 -22.27 15.02
C PRO A 526 -0.01 -22.93 15.99
N ALA A 527 0.54 -23.78 16.86
CA ALA A 527 -0.22 -24.54 17.82
C ALA A 527 -1.16 -23.58 18.56
N ARG A 528 -2.47 -23.79 18.43
CA ARG A 528 -3.42 -23.22 19.38
C ARG A 528 -2.93 -23.66 20.77
N PRO A 529 -2.80 -22.75 21.76
CA PRO A 529 -2.55 -23.19 23.12
C PRO A 529 -3.65 -24.19 23.49
N GLY A 530 -3.25 -25.40 23.84
CA GLY A 530 -4.15 -26.54 24.01
C GLY A 530 -5.33 -26.21 24.92
N GLY A 531 -6.53 -26.38 24.38
CA GLY A 531 -7.70 -26.63 25.23
C GLY A 531 -7.54 -28.01 25.86
N PRO A 532 -7.76 -28.19 27.17
CA PRO A 532 -7.61 -29.51 27.79
C PRO A 532 -8.67 -30.47 27.26
N ALA A 533 -8.23 -31.67 26.88
CA ALA A 533 -9.05 -32.77 26.43
C ALA A 533 -9.92 -33.34 27.57
N ALA A 534 -11.10 -33.82 27.20
CA ALA A 534 -12.10 -34.41 28.08
C ALA A 534 -11.58 -35.67 28.80
N ALA A 535 -11.64 -35.66 30.13
CA ALA A 535 -11.62 -36.85 30.96
C ALA A 535 -13.06 -37.14 31.44
N GLY A 536 -13.44 -38.42 31.40
CA GLY A 536 -14.74 -38.95 31.83
C GLY A 536 -15.02 -38.79 33.34
N PRO A 537 -16.21 -39.25 33.79
CA PRO A 537 -16.92 -38.66 34.92
C PRO A 537 -16.60 -39.31 36.27
N GLU A 538 -16.25 -38.51 37.29
CA GLU A 538 -16.52 -38.72 38.73
C GLU A 538 -15.79 -37.67 39.61
N PRO A 539 -16.20 -37.42 40.87
CA PRO A 539 -17.52 -37.05 41.37
C PRO A 539 -17.51 -35.62 41.94
N ALA A 540 -18.70 -35.10 42.23
CA ALA A 540 -18.94 -33.75 42.73
C ALA A 540 -18.08 -33.38 43.96
N ALA A 541 -17.12 -32.48 43.76
CA ALA A 541 -16.39 -31.80 44.82
C ALA A 541 -16.68 -30.29 44.74
N THR A 542 -17.60 -29.86 45.61
CA THR A 542 -17.79 -28.51 46.16
C THR A 542 -17.11 -27.33 45.42
N ALA A 543 -17.94 -26.59 44.68
CA ALA A 543 -17.62 -25.23 44.27
C ALA A 543 -17.31 -24.37 45.51
N THR A 544 -16.04 -23.97 45.65
CA THR A 544 -15.63 -22.89 46.55
C THR A 544 -15.54 -21.59 45.72
N PRO A 545 -16.04 -20.43 46.19
CA PRO A 545 -16.12 -19.22 45.39
C PRO A 545 -14.76 -18.53 45.25
N ALA A 546 -14.38 -18.15 44.03
CA ALA A 546 -13.18 -17.35 43.77
C ALA A 546 -13.34 -15.95 44.38
N THR A 547 -12.58 -15.67 45.44
CA THR A 547 -12.44 -14.35 46.05
C THR A 547 -10.97 -13.93 45.99
N SER A 548 -10.65 -12.88 45.24
CA SER A 548 -9.67 -11.88 45.67
C SER A 548 -10.01 -10.54 45.02
N ALA A 549 -10.49 -9.60 45.81
CA ALA A 549 -10.94 -8.28 45.38
C ALA A 549 -9.74 -7.32 45.28
N ALA A 550 -9.25 -7.06 44.07
CA ALA A 550 -8.27 -6.01 43.81
C ALA A 550 -8.96 -4.65 43.60
N GLU A 551 -8.40 -3.59 44.19
CA GLU A 551 -8.82 -2.20 43.97
C GLU A 551 -8.67 -1.80 42.49
N ARG A 552 -9.51 -0.86 42.03
CA ARG A 552 -9.58 -0.47 40.61
C ARG A 552 -9.22 0.98 40.36
N ILE A 553 -8.71 1.26 39.16
CA ILE A 553 -8.43 2.60 38.65
C ILE A 553 -9.21 2.81 37.35
N VAL A 554 -9.96 3.90 37.26
CA VAL A 554 -10.64 4.30 36.02
C VAL A 554 -9.75 5.30 35.30
N LEU A 555 -9.27 4.94 34.11
CA LEU A 555 -8.50 5.82 33.23
C LEU A 555 -9.41 6.38 32.12
N VAL A 556 -9.60 7.70 32.10
CA VAL A 556 -10.35 8.40 31.05
C VAL A 556 -9.37 8.89 29.99
N ALA A 557 -9.14 8.07 28.96
CA ALA A 557 -8.22 8.34 27.84
C ALA A 557 -9.00 8.66 26.54
N ILE A 558 -9.67 9.81 26.59
CA ILE A 558 -10.56 10.32 25.55
C ILE A 558 -9.79 11.33 24.68
N ASN A 559 -9.50 10.97 23.42
CA ASN A 559 -8.65 11.77 22.51
C ASN A 559 -7.38 12.30 23.22
N ALA A 560 -6.71 11.43 23.98
CA ALA A 560 -5.54 11.80 24.74
C ALA A 560 -4.46 12.30 23.76
N PRO A 561 -4.02 13.57 23.83
CA PRO A 561 -3.01 14.11 22.93
C PRO A 561 -1.64 13.43 23.08
N ARG A 562 -1.47 12.64 24.16
CA ARG A 562 -0.29 11.82 24.46
C ARG A 562 -0.77 10.41 24.83
N PHE A 563 -1.02 9.58 23.80
CA PHE A 563 -1.51 8.21 23.96
C PHE A 563 -0.53 7.32 24.75
N TYR A 564 0.76 7.35 24.42
CA TYR A 564 1.78 6.50 25.05
C TYR A 564 1.86 6.67 26.58
N PRO A 565 1.95 7.90 27.15
CA PRO A 565 1.93 8.08 28.60
C PRO A 565 0.69 7.54 29.32
N ALA A 566 -0.49 7.62 28.69
CA ALA A 566 -1.73 7.09 29.26
C ALA A 566 -1.74 5.55 29.24
N ARG A 567 -1.25 4.95 28.15
CA ARG A 567 -1.08 3.50 28.03
C ARG A 567 -0.08 2.98 29.05
N ASP A 568 1.08 3.62 29.16
CA ASP A 568 2.14 3.18 30.07
C ASP A 568 1.71 3.31 31.54
N PHE A 569 0.92 4.34 31.86
CA PHE A 569 0.26 4.44 33.17
C PHE A 569 -0.66 3.24 33.45
N ALA A 570 -1.53 2.89 32.49
CA ALA A 570 -2.46 1.77 32.64
C ALA A 570 -1.72 0.44 32.85
N LEU A 571 -0.64 0.22 32.11
CA LEU A 571 0.20 -0.98 32.22
C LEU A 571 0.95 -1.04 33.56
N ARG A 572 1.53 0.08 34.01
CA ARG A 572 2.18 0.13 35.34
C ARG A 572 1.18 -0.09 36.48
N ALA A 573 -0.03 0.46 36.37
CA ALA A 573 -1.09 0.23 37.35
C ALA A 573 -1.55 -1.23 37.39
N ALA A 574 -1.69 -1.88 36.23
CA ALA A 574 -2.02 -3.30 36.13
C ALA A 574 -0.89 -4.20 36.70
N ALA A 575 0.37 -3.85 36.42
CA ALA A 575 1.55 -4.50 36.96
C ALA A 575 1.64 -4.35 38.49
N ALA A 576 1.25 -3.20 39.03
CA ALA A 576 1.15 -2.95 40.48
C ALA A 576 -0.04 -3.64 41.17
N GLY A 577 -0.84 -4.43 40.44
CA GLY A 577 -1.93 -5.24 41.00
C GLY A 577 -3.32 -4.62 40.94
N PHE A 578 -3.48 -3.41 40.40
CA PHE A 578 -4.78 -2.76 40.25
C PHE A 578 -5.56 -3.30 39.04
N GLY A 579 -6.89 -3.35 39.16
CA GLY A 579 -7.76 -3.52 37.99
C GLY A 579 -7.94 -2.18 37.26
N VAL A 580 -7.70 -2.10 35.95
CA VAL A 580 -7.76 -0.83 35.22
C VAL A 580 -8.95 -0.82 34.25
N ASP A 581 -9.85 0.14 34.39
CA ASP A 581 -10.94 0.39 33.43
C ASP A 581 -10.59 1.59 32.55
N VAL A 582 -10.35 1.36 31.26
CA VAL A 582 -9.97 2.40 30.30
C VAL A 582 -11.16 2.84 29.48
N ILE A 583 -11.57 4.10 29.63
CA ILE A 583 -12.59 4.74 28.78
C ILE A 583 -11.88 5.44 27.62
N THR A 584 -12.12 4.99 26.38
CA THR A 584 -11.39 5.50 25.21
C THR A 584 -12.25 5.64 23.97
N HIS A 585 -11.76 6.43 23.01
CA HIS A 585 -12.41 6.61 21.70
C HIS A 585 -12.02 5.53 20.71
N ASP A 586 -10.84 4.92 20.83
CA ASP A 586 -10.37 3.98 19.83
C ASP A 586 -9.92 2.70 20.51
N ALA A 587 -10.77 1.67 20.46
CA ALA A 587 -10.43 0.35 21.01
C ALA A 587 -9.18 -0.25 20.35
N ASN A 588 -8.89 0.12 19.09
CA ASN A 588 -7.79 -0.48 18.34
C ASN A 588 -6.42 -0.08 18.89
N LEU A 589 -6.30 1.16 19.37
CA LEU A 589 -5.07 1.64 20.02
C LEU A 589 -4.77 0.85 21.30
N TRP A 590 -5.79 0.31 21.97
CA TRP A 590 -5.65 -0.42 23.22
C TRP A 590 -5.66 -1.94 23.05
N ARG A 591 -5.83 -2.48 21.83
CA ARG A 591 -5.95 -3.93 21.58
C ARG A 591 -4.76 -4.73 22.11
N GLU A 592 -3.55 -4.20 21.98
CA GLU A 592 -2.33 -4.84 22.49
C GLU A 592 -2.27 -4.81 24.03
N ALA A 593 -2.59 -3.66 24.64
CA ALA A 593 -2.59 -3.50 26.10
C ALA A 593 -3.75 -4.24 26.80
N ALA A 594 -4.86 -4.46 26.10
CA ALA A 594 -6.04 -5.17 26.58
C ALA A 594 -5.88 -6.70 26.61
N ARG A 595 -4.70 -7.24 26.24
CA ARG A 595 -4.36 -8.65 26.45
C ARG A 595 -4.15 -8.99 27.93
N ASP A 596 -3.92 -7.99 28.78
CA ASP A 596 -3.90 -8.16 30.23
C ASP A 596 -5.33 -8.27 30.78
N HIS A 597 -5.62 -9.38 31.48
CA HIS A 597 -6.93 -9.68 32.10
C HIS A 597 -7.37 -8.63 33.15
N ARG A 598 -6.43 -7.82 33.66
CA ARG A 598 -6.71 -6.74 34.61
C ARG A 598 -7.20 -5.46 33.93
N LEU A 599 -7.01 -5.33 32.62
CA LEU A 599 -7.28 -4.12 31.84
C LEU A 599 -8.56 -4.29 31.01
N ARG A 600 -9.59 -3.52 31.34
CA ARG A 600 -10.90 -3.53 30.66
C ARG A 600 -11.07 -2.27 29.83
N VAL A 601 -11.24 -2.42 28.52
CA VAL A 601 -11.40 -1.29 27.60
C VAL A 601 -12.88 -1.07 27.29
N HIS A 602 -13.32 0.18 27.47
CA HIS A 602 -14.67 0.64 27.21
C HIS A 602 -14.65 1.66 26.05
N PRO A 603 -14.80 1.20 24.80
CA PRO A 603 -14.83 2.10 23.64
C PRO A 603 -16.14 2.88 23.56
N ILE A 604 -16.05 4.14 23.14
CA ILE A 604 -17.20 5.05 23.02
C ILE A 604 -17.45 5.59 21.59
N ASP A 605 -16.61 5.24 20.61
CA ASP A 605 -16.71 5.60 19.19
C ASP A 605 -17.97 5.06 18.50
N VAL A 606 -18.32 3.80 18.73
CA VAL A 606 -19.50 3.17 18.12
C VAL A 606 -20.79 3.85 18.60
N ALA A 607 -20.80 4.37 19.84
CA ALA A 607 -21.93 5.10 20.40
C ALA A 607 -21.95 6.59 19.99
N GLU A 608 -20.79 7.21 19.79
CA GLU A 608 -20.65 8.59 19.27
C GLU A 608 -21.10 8.68 17.80
N SER A 609 -20.68 7.72 16.97
CA SER A 609 -20.98 7.66 15.52
C SER A 609 -22.45 7.32 15.17
N ARG A 610 -23.22 6.77 16.11
CA ARG A 610 -24.65 6.42 15.92
C ARG A 610 -25.61 7.60 16.06
N ARG A 611 -25.16 8.79 16.49
CA ARG A 611 -26.06 9.94 16.74
C ARG A 611 -26.28 10.84 15.51
N PRO A 612 -27.45 11.51 15.39
CA PRO A 612 -27.90 12.17 14.16
C PRO A 612 -27.02 13.32 13.67
N MET A 613 -26.36 14.03 14.58
CA MET A 613 -25.71 15.32 14.29
C MET A 613 -24.47 15.19 13.39
N LEU A 614 -23.72 14.08 13.48
CA LEU A 614 -22.59 13.76 12.58
C LEU A 614 -23.07 13.28 11.19
N ARG A 615 -24.25 12.65 11.11
CA ARG A 615 -24.86 12.23 9.83
C ARG A 615 -25.39 13.42 9.03
N VAL A 616 -25.93 14.42 9.72
CA VAL A 616 -26.42 15.68 9.11
C VAL A 616 -25.26 16.45 8.47
N GLU A 617 -24.12 16.52 9.15
CA GLU A 617 -22.90 17.16 8.61
C GLU A 617 -22.37 16.43 7.37
N GLN A 618 -22.14 15.11 7.44
CA GLN A 618 -21.70 14.33 6.28
C GLN A 618 -22.69 14.42 5.11
N ALA A 619 -24.00 14.46 5.39
CA ALA A 619 -25.04 14.59 4.38
C ALA A 619 -25.03 15.96 3.70
N ILE A 620 -25.03 17.06 4.46
CA ILE A 620 -25.15 18.43 3.94
C ILE A 620 -23.84 18.91 3.31
N VAL A 621 -22.69 18.63 3.94
CA VAL A 621 -21.39 19.17 3.52
C VAL A 621 -20.79 18.36 2.37
N TYR A 622 -20.93 17.02 2.40
CA TYR A 622 -20.23 16.14 1.46
C TYR A 622 -21.17 15.37 0.52
N ARG A 623 -22.26 14.78 1.03
CA ARG A 623 -23.08 13.81 0.30
C ARG A 623 -24.05 14.46 -0.70
N VAL A 624 -24.76 15.51 -0.30
CA VAL A 624 -25.77 16.18 -1.13
C VAL A 624 -25.12 16.97 -2.28
N PRO A 625 -24.14 17.87 -2.04
CA PRO A 625 -23.45 18.56 -3.13
C PRO A 625 -22.65 17.60 -4.03
N GLY A 626 -22.02 16.57 -3.43
CA GLY A 626 -21.31 15.53 -4.19
C GLY A 626 -22.22 14.77 -5.14
N LYS A 627 -23.41 14.35 -4.69
CA LYS A 627 -24.40 13.65 -5.53
C LYS A 627 -24.94 14.55 -6.64
N VAL A 628 -25.30 15.79 -6.34
CA VAL A 628 -25.78 16.76 -7.35
C VAL A 628 -24.71 17.01 -8.42
N LEU A 629 -23.47 17.30 -8.01
CA LEU A 629 -22.37 17.55 -8.95
C LEU A 629 -22.00 16.30 -9.76
N SER A 630 -22.11 15.10 -9.18
CA SER A 630 -21.90 13.84 -9.91
C SER A 630 -23.00 13.57 -10.95
N ALA A 631 -24.26 13.89 -10.63
CA ALA A 631 -25.38 13.75 -11.55
C ALA A 631 -25.28 14.76 -12.71
N VAL A 632 -24.88 16.01 -12.41
CA VAL A 632 -24.60 17.02 -13.45
C VAL A 632 -23.44 16.59 -14.33
N ARG A 633 -22.35 16.04 -13.77
CA ARG A 633 -21.24 15.46 -14.55
C ARG A 633 -21.70 14.34 -15.48
N LYS A 634 -22.56 13.43 -15.00
CA LYS A 634 -23.11 12.34 -15.84
C LYS A 634 -23.93 12.88 -17.02
N ARG A 635 -24.58 14.04 -16.87
CA ARG A 635 -25.35 14.71 -17.93
C ARG A 635 -24.45 15.50 -18.90
N THR A 636 -23.43 16.21 -18.40
CA THR A 636 -22.50 16.99 -19.24
C THR A 636 -21.49 16.12 -20.00
N ARG A 637 -21.24 14.88 -19.57
CA ARG A 637 -20.48 13.86 -20.30
C ARG A 637 -21.00 13.58 -21.72
N ARG A 638 -22.27 13.90 -22.01
CA ARG A 638 -22.91 13.73 -23.33
C ARG A 638 -22.74 14.93 -24.28
N GLN A 639 -22.13 16.04 -23.83
CA GLN A 639 -21.94 17.24 -24.65
C GLN A 639 -20.55 17.29 -25.30
N GLU A 640 -20.46 17.77 -26.55
CA GLU A 640 -19.19 17.89 -27.28
C GLU A 640 -18.20 18.90 -26.65
N SER A 641 -18.70 19.88 -25.88
CA SER A 641 -17.87 20.87 -25.20
C SER A 641 -17.33 20.36 -23.86
N ILE A 642 -16.03 20.60 -23.59
CA ILE A 642 -15.36 20.26 -22.33
C ILE A 642 -15.63 21.28 -21.20
N TRP A 643 -16.06 22.50 -21.55
CA TRP A 643 -16.16 23.62 -20.62
C TRP A 643 -17.18 23.44 -19.49
N PRO A 644 -18.38 22.87 -19.73
CA PRO A 644 -19.34 22.59 -18.65
C PRO A 644 -18.80 21.59 -17.62
N GLU A 645 -18.09 20.55 -18.06
CA GLU A 645 -17.51 19.53 -17.17
C GLU A 645 -16.33 20.09 -16.35
N LEU A 646 -15.47 20.90 -16.99
CA LEU A 646 -14.43 21.67 -16.33
C LEU A 646 -15.00 22.60 -15.25
N GLY A 647 -16.11 23.29 -15.54
CA GLY A 647 -16.83 24.13 -14.59
C GLY A 647 -17.30 23.35 -13.36
N VAL A 648 -17.89 22.16 -13.56
CA VAL A 648 -18.33 21.27 -12.47
C VAL A 648 -17.16 20.79 -11.61
N LEU A 649 -16.03 20.38 -12.21
CA LEU A 649 -14.87 19.92 -11.45
C LEU A 649 -14.19 21.04 -10.65
N ASN A 650 -14.12 22.24 -11.23
CA ASN A 650 -13.63 23.42 -10.53
C ASN A 650 -14.57 23.80 -9.38
N ALA A 651 -15.89 23.75 -9.59
CA ALA A 651 -16.88 23.92 -8.54
C ALA A 651 -16.75 22.84 -7.45
N GLN A 652 -16.50 21.57 -7.79
CA GLN A 652 -16.23 20.51 -6.80
C GLN A 652 -14.95 20.74 -6.00
N ARG A 653 -13.88 21.29 -6.61
CA ARG A 653 -12.65 21.68 -5.90
C ARG A 653 -12.90 22.87 -4.98
N ALA A 654 -13.61 23.89 -5.46
CA ALA A 654 -14.01 25.05 -4.66
C ALA A 654 -14.91 24.62 -3.49
N HIS A 655 -15.92 23.78 -3.75
CA HIS A 655 -16.79 23.18 -2.73
C HIS A 655 -15.99 22.36 -1.72
N ARG A 656 -15.01 21.56 -2.14
CA ARG A 656 -14.14 20.82 -1.18
C ARG A 656 -13.23 21.72 -0.35
N LYS A 657 -12.79 22.86 -0.89
CA LYS A 657 -12.04 23.87 -0.11
C LYS A 657 -12.97 24.58 0.87
N LEU A 658 -14.16 24.95 0.42
CA LEU A 658 -15.20 25.59 1.25
C LEU A 658 -15.71 24.63 2.33
N ALA A 659 -15.94 23.36 2.00
CA ALA A 659 -16.35 22.31 2.93
C ALA A 659 -15.31 22.08 4.02
N ARG A 660 -14.01 22.07 3.67
CA ARG A 660 -12.92 22.02 4.66
C ARG A 660 -12.89 23.26 5.54
N LEU A 661 -13.00 24.44 4.96
CA LEU A 661 -13.09 25.68 5.73
C LEU A 661 -14.31 25.68 6.67
N VAL A 662 -15.49 25.27 6.21
CA VAL A 662 -16.72 25.19 7.02
C VAL A 662 -16.59 24.14 8.13
N HIS A 663 -15.94 23.01 7.86
CA HIS A 663 -15.62 21.99 8.84
C HIS A 663 -14.65 22.51 9.92
N ASP A 664 -13.53 23.11 9.50
CA ASP A 664 -12.44 23.56 10.37
C ASP A 664 -12.80 24.82 11.18
N SER A 665 -13.58 25.75 10.61
CA SER A 665 -13.81 27.07 11.21
C SER A 665 -15.17 27.24 11.92
N GLY A 666 -16.18 26.44 11.57
CA GLY A 666 -17.54 26.56 12.13
C GLY A 666 -18.01 25.32 12.91
N PHE A 667 -17.94 24.15 12.29
CA PHE A 667 -18.46 22.92 12.88
C PHE A 667 -17.59 22.40 14.03
N GLU A 668 -16.27 22.22 13.83
CA GLU A 668 -15.38 21.77 14.90
C GLU A 668 -15.37 22.71 16.12
N ARG A 669 -15.49 24.03 15.88
CA ARG A 669 -15.57 25.05 16.93
C ARG A 669 -16.85 24.94 17.77
N GLY A 670 -18.00 24.76 17.13
CA GLY A 670 -19.30 24.57 17.80
C GLY A 670 -19.43 23.17 18.42
N TYR A 671 -18.93 22.15 17.72
CA TYR A 671 -18.94 20.76 18.18
C TYR A 671 -18.05 20.60 19.41
N ARG A 672 -16.87 21.22 19.49
CA ARG A 672 -16.04 21.27 20.71
C ARG A 672 -16.78 21.74 21.97
N ILE A 673 -17.79 22.61 21.83
CA ILE A 673 -18.56 23.14 22.96
C ILE A 673 -19.61 22.12 23.45
N VAL A 674 -20.23 21.39 22.53
CA VAL A 674 -21.35 20.47 22.83
C VAL A 674 -20.87 19.03 23.05
N ARG A 675 -19.76 18.63 22.41
CA ARG A 675 -19.17 17.29 22.43
C ARG A 675 -18.87 16.79 23.85
N PRO A 676 -18.29 17.56 24.79
CA PRO A 676 -18.06 17.06 26.16
C PRO A 676 -19.35 16.66 26.89
N ARG A 677 -20.47 17.35 26.64
CA ARG A 677 -21.79 16.97 27.18
C ARG A 677 -22.36 15.72 26.52
N ILE A 678 -22.12 15.53 25.22
CA ILE A 678 -22.52 14.32 24.48
C ILE A 678 -21.71 13.11 24.97
N MET A 679 -20.40 13.28 25.12
CA MET A 679 -19.48 12.27 25.67
C MET A 679 -19.93 11.80 27.05
N TRP A 680 -20.24 12.74 27.94
CA TRP A 680 -20.77 12.40 29.26
C TRP A 680 -22.07 11.59 29.20
N ARG A 681 -23.00 11.90 28.27
CA ARG A 681 -24.22 11.10 28.12
C ARG A 681 -23.92 9.67 27.66
N VAL A 682 -22.93 9.49 26.77
CA VAL A 682 -22.51 8.16 26.30
C VAL A 682 -21.88 7.38 27.44
N VAL A 683 -20.88 7.96 28.12
CA VAL A 683 -20.24 7.34 29.29
C VAL A 683 -21.29 7.01 30.35
N ARG A 684 -22.23 7.91 30.62
CA ARG A 684 -23.28 7.70 31.61
C ARG A 684 -24.21 6.54 31.30
N ARG A 685 -24.54 6.33 30.02
CA ARG A 685 -25.50 5.30 29.61
C ARG A 685 -24.84 3.95 29.36
N ASP A 686 -23.69 3.95 28.68
CA ASP A 686 -23.13 2.76 28.06
C ASP A 686 -21.89 2.21 28.79
N VAL A 687 -21.25 3.03 29.64
CA VAL A 687 -19.99 2.69 30.35
C VAL A 687 -20.18 2.65 31.87
N LEU A 688 -20.82 3.65 32.47
CA LEU A 688 -21.06 3.70 33.93
C LEU A 688 -21.67 2.42 34.52
N PRO A 689 -22.68 1.78 33.90
CA PRO A 689 -23.25 0.54 34.44
C PRO A 689 -22.27 -0.64 34.48
N LYS A 690 -21.15 -0.54 33.77
CA LYS A 690 -20.11 -1.57 33.66
C LYS A 690 -18.90 -1.30 34.56
N LEU A 691 -18.84 -0.13 35.20
CA LEU A 691 -17.75 0.25 36.09
C LEU A 691 -18.10 -0.14 37.53
N ASP A 692 -17.12 -0.72 38.22
CA ASP A 692 -17.22 -1.02 39.65
C ASP A 692 -16.68 0.17 40.46
N LEU A 693 -17.54 1.18 40.63
CA LEU A 693 -17.17 2.45 41.25
C LEU A 693 -16.99 2.36 42.77
N THR A 694 -17.51 1.33 43.43
CA THR A 694 -17.33 1.14 44.89
C THR A 694 -15.93 0.62 45.22
N ARG A 695 -15.27 -0.03 44.25
CA ARG A 695 -13.87 -0.48 44.33
C ARG A 695 -12.88 0.44 43.62
N THR A 696 -13.37 1.52 43.03
CA THR A 696 -12.52 2.47 42.31
C THR A 696 -11.82 3.38 43.31
N ARG A 697 -10.51 3.24 43.45
CA ARG A 697 -9.68 4.09 44.33
C ARG A 697 -9.47 5.48 43.74
N ARG A 698 -9.34 5.56 42.41
CA ARG A 698 -9.01 6.81 41.72
C ARG A 698 -9.53 6.82 40.29
N VAL A 699 -9.92 8.01 39.83
CA VAL A 699 -10.17 8.31 38.42
C VAL A 699 -9.05 9.19 37.89
N VAL A 700 -8.40 8.76 36.81
CA VAL A 700 -7.30 9.47 36.17
C VAL A 700 -7.75 9.96 34.81
N VAL A 701 -7.65 11.25 34.56
CA VAL A 701 -8.10 11.88 33.32
C VAL A 701 -6.90 12.22 32.45
N ALA A 702 -6.71 11.45 31.39
CA ALA A 702 -5.64 11.61 30.42
C ALA A 702 -6.10 12.47 29.23
N GLY A 703 -6.16 13.79 29.43
CA GLY A 703 -6.42 14.76 28.37
C GLY A 703 -7.62 15.67 28.60
N THR A 704 -7.65 16.78 27.86
CA THR A 704 -8.62 17.88 28.03
C THR A 704 -10.06 17.46 27.75
N TYR A 705 -10.28 16.53 26.81
CA TYR A 705 -11.62 16.04 26.46
C TYR A 705 -12.23 15.09 27.50
N GLY A 706 -11.40 14.51 28.38
CA GLY A 706 -11.86 13.66 29.49
C GLY A 706 -12.26 14.43 30.75
N VAL A 707 -11.91 15.72 30.85
CA VAL A 707 -12.09 16.55 32.06
C VAL A 707 -13.57 16.67 32.45
N THR A 708 -14.48 16.79 31.49
CA THR A 708 -15.93 16.83 31.78
C THR A 708 -16.44 15.52 32.36
N VAL A 709 -15.90 14.37 31.91
CA VAL A 709 -16.26 13.06 32.47
C VAL A 709 -15.72 12.93 33.89
N GLY A 710 -14.45 13.31 34.12
CA GLY A 710 -13.86 13.33 35.46
C GLY A 710 -14.61 14.24 36.43
N TRP A 711 -14.96 15.46 36.02
CA TRP A 711 -15.72 16.41 36.84
C TRP A 711 -17.12 15.89 37.21
N GLN A 712 -17.82 15.26 36.27
CA GLN A 712 -19.13 14.66 36.53
C GLN A 712 -19.05 13.44 37.45
N LEU A 713 -17.99 12.63 37.34
CA LEU A 713 -17.73 11.52 38.25
C LEU A 713 -17.48 12.03 39.67
N ALA A 714 -16.62 13.04 39.85
CA ALA A 714 -16.36 13.67 41.15
C ALA A 714 -17.64 14.26 41.77
N ARG A 715 -18.49 14.92 40.96
CA ARG A 715 -19.75 15.50 41.45
C ARG A 715 -20.77 14.44 41.87
N ARG A 716 -20.77 13.28 41.23
CA ARG A 716 -21.72 12.19 41.48
C ARG A 716 -21.25 11.24 42.60
N HIS A 717 -19.94 11.20 42.84
CA HIS A 717 -19.29 10.39 43.87
C HIS A 717 -18.23 11.27 44.57
N PRO A 718 -18.62 12.05 45.60
CA PRO A 718 -17.73 13.01 46.26
C PRO A 718 -16.49 12.38 46.89
N ASP A 719 -16.56 11.10 47.25
CA ASP A 719 -15.46 10.36 47.88
C ASP A 719 -14.42 9.82 46.88
N LEU A 720 -14.66 9.94 45.56
CA LEU A 720 -13.73 9.49 44.53
C LEU A 720 -12.67 10.55 44.24
N VAL A 721 -11.39 10.17 44.40
CA VAL A 721 -10.27 11.02 44.01
C VAL A 721 -10.18 11.07 42.48
N VAL A 722 -10.43 12.25 41.89
CA VAL A 722 -10.27 12.50 40.47
C VAL A 722 -9.04 13.35 40.23
N THR A 723 -8.13 12.89 39.36
CA THR A 723 -6.87 13.59 39.06
C THR A 723 -6.65 13.68 37.55
N THR A 724 -5.77 14.58 37.14
CA THR A 724 -5.17 14.60 35.79
C THR A 724 -3.71 14.13 35.80
N SER A 725 -3.15 13.82 36.97
CA SER A 725 -1.78 13.31 37.11
C SER A 725 -1.69 11.86 36.65
N LEU A 726 -0.78 11.59 35.70
CA LEU A 726 -0.37 10.24 35.30
C LEU A 726 0.77 9.68 36.18
N HIS A 727 0.95 10.26 37.37
CA HIS A 727 1.96 9.91 38.37
C HIS A 727 1.35 9.82 39.77
N GLY A 728 1.94 8.99 40.65
CA GLY A 728 1.61 8.94 42.08
C GLY A 728 0.48 7.98 42.45
N PHE A 729 0.56 6.72 42.01
CA PHE A 729 -0.26 5.59 42.50
C PHE A 729 0.61 4.47 43.11
N GLU A 730 1.93 4.67 43.12
CA GLU A 730 2.94 3.83 43.77
C GLU A 730 2.91 3.99 45.29
#